data_AF-W1S3Y0-F1
#
_entry.id   AF-W1S3Y0-F1
#
_cell.length_a   1.000
_cell.length_b   1.000
_cell.length_c   1.000
_cell.angle_alpha   90.00
_cell.angle_beta   90.00
_cell.angle_gamma   90.00
#
_symmetry.space_group_name_H-M   'P 1'
#
loop_
_entity.id
_entity.type
_entity.pdbx_description
1 polymer ?
#
loop_
_entity_poly.entity_id
_entity_poly.type
_entity_poly.pdbx_seq_one_letter_code
_entity_poly.pdbx_strand_id
1 'polypeptide(L)'
;MGRHQAQAEHRAMSGDAILSRWVAPARQRRFIDTLTLALPVLIAAAAIGGRLAGPWAAAMLVAFGLAAAVLIARRRAARFDRNWLTSSLDRTRPDLEDSSALLFAEAPSLSPLQSLQRARIAERLDRETPDKLAPGWSRNAMLVLALAAIAIVAAAWLWPRAGEGPPTLAPSQEGTPARPGVPRLSAQNLRIIPPAYTGLPARDSASLDARAPQGARLEWTLRFDPQADAPHLAMLSGKPLALRRDGANWIASRTLDASFLYRVDPATGRGPTPPLHRVDAVADAPPQVKAITPGLTLVKAGQRSWTPVFTVTDDYGVAATARLRITLAIGEGENVTFSEREIAISGSGPARDRRFAPPLDFSRFGFSAGGDMVVQLIVRDNRSPSPQEVRGPSLILRWPSAKAPESGGLEGMVNTTLPAYFRSQRQIIIDAEALIKQKSRLSADRYLSRSATIGGDQRILRGRYSQFLGGEEEGEPELPTADADGHHDGDGHDHGGPPQQPGVGFGAPEDVLAKFGHPHDDSPASSLDPETRAILKQAVDEMWQSERELRQGHPDKALPFAYKALRFIKEVQQATRIFLARVGPELPPIDPTRRMTGKREGLANRTLDLTPVERQDGPAAAAWRALGSGPDAIRGPVNLAPLEQWARTHADRLPDALALTGAIDAVRRDPACAACRASLRAQLWTAMERPLGQPARRRGGDAAGARYLRAIEGGRQ
;
A
#
# COMPACT_ATOMS: atom_id res chain seq x y z
N MET A 1 85.86 -56.76 9.36
CA MET A 1 86.14 -57.09 7.94
C MET A 1 84.95 -57.91 7.42
N GLY A 2 84.33 -57.46 6.32
CA GLY A 2 83.13 -58.01 5.65
C GLY A 2 81.81 -57.63 6.32
N ARG A 3 81.03 -56.59 5.98
CA ARG A 3 80.65 -55.90 4.72
C ARG A 3 79.76 -56.73 3.76
N HIS A 4 78.49 -56.32 3.74
CA HIS A 4 77.49 -56.37 2.67
C HIS A 4 76.95 -57.73 2.19
N GLN A 5 75.77 -58.09 2.69
CA GLN A 5 74.68 -58.56 1.83
C GLN A 5 73.45 -57.69 2.09
N ALA A 6 73.27 -56.72 1.21
CA ALA A 6 72.06 -55.94 1.08
C ALA A 6 71.16 -56.60 0.01
N GLN A 7 69.86 -56.61 0.31
CA GLN A 7 68.76 -56.33 -0.62
C GLN A 7 68.51 -57.28 -1.80
N ALA A 8 67.41 -58.04 -1.71
CA ALA A 8 66.22 -57.83 -2.54
C ALA A 8 65.12 -58.83 -2.14
N GLU A 9 64.40 -58.57 -1.04
CA GLU A 9 63.03 -59.10 -0.92
C GLU A 9 62.19 -58.40 -1.98
N HIS A 10 62.05 -59.04 -3.15
CA HIS A 10 61.02 -58.67 -4.12
C HIS A 10 59.68 -58.93 -3.43
N ARG A 11 59.13 -57.89 -2.78
CA ARG A 11 57.79 -57.90 -2.21
C ARG A 11 56.81 -58.04 -3.38
N ALA A 12 56.49 -59.28 -3.75
CA ALA A 12 55.56 -59.58 -4.82
C ALA A 12 54.26 -58.79 -4.55
N MET A 13 53.87 -57.93 -5.48
CA MET A 13 52.64 -57.16 -5.35
C MET A 13 51.48 -58.12 -5.07
N SER A 14 50.65 -57.81 -4.07
CA SER A 14 49.45 -58.61 -3.78
C SER A 14 48.52 -58.59 -5.00
N GLY A 15 47.77 -59.69 -5.21
CA GLY A 15 46.83 -59.80 -6.34
C GLY A 15 45.84 -58.62 -6.41
N ASP A 16 45.44 -58.06 -5.26
CA ASP A 16 44.55 -56.89 -5.19
C ASP A 16 45.23 -55.58 -5.63
N ALA A 17 46.52 -55.41 -5.35
CA ALA A 17 47.30 -54.27 -5.83
C ALA A 17 47.50 -54.33 -7.36
N ILE A 18 47.70 -55.53 -7.91
CA ILE A 18 47.75 -55.75 -9.37
C ILE A 18 46.38 -55.46 -9.98
N LEU A 19 45.30 -56.00 -9.42
CA LEU A 19 43.94 -55.80 -9.92
C LEU A 19 43.57 -54.31 -9.97
N SER A 20 43.78 -53.58 -8.87
CA SER A 20 43.44 -52.15 -8.78
C SER A 20 44.27 -51.30 -9.75
N ARG A 21 45.58 -51.55 -9.86
CA ARG A 21 46.47 -50.83 -10.78
C ARG A 21 46.13 -51.07 -12.25
N TRP A 22 45.85 -52.32 -12.63
CA TRP A 22 45.66 -52.70 -14.03
C TRP A 22 44.26 -52.44 -14.57
N VAL A 23 43.25 -52.42 -13.71
CA VAL A 23 41.87 -52.13 -14.09
C VAL A 23 41.54 -50.64 -14.03
N ALA A 24 42.24 -49.84 -13.20
CA ALA A 24 41.94 -48.43 -12.99
C ALA A 24 41.90 -47.59 -14.30
N PRO A 25 42.88 -47.69 -15.23
CA PRO A 25 42.83 -46.91 -16.47
C PRO A 25 41.64 -47.28 -17.36
N ALA A 26 41.31 -48.57 -17.46
CA ALA A 26 40.17 -49.03 -18.24
C ALA A 26 38.83 -48.56 -17.65
N ARG A 27 38.69 -48.61 -16.31
CA ARG A 27 37.53 -48.07 -15.58
C ARG A 27 37.38 -46.57 -15.76
N GLN A 28 38.47 -45.83 -15.54
CA GLN A 28 38.48 -44.37 -15.67
C GLN A 28 38.16 -43.96 -17.11
N ARG A 29 38.77 -44.60 -18.10
CA ARG A 29 38.54 -44.31 -19.50
C ARG A 29 37.11 -44.61 -19.94
N ARG A 30 36.53 -45.75 -19.52
CA ARG A 30 35.13 -46.05 -19.84
C ARG A 30 34.14 -45.13 -19.13
N PHE A 31 34.46 -44.71 -17.91
CA PHE A 31 33.67 -43.74 -17.16
C PHE A 31 33.63 -42.40 -17.89
N ILE A 32 34.79 -41.87 -18.27
CA ILE A 32 34.90 -40.60 -19.01
C ILE A 32 34.21 -40.72 -20.38
N ASP A 33 34.48 -41.79 -21.14
CA ASP A 33 33.87 -42.06 -22.46
C ASP A 33 32.32 -42.04 -22.38
N THR A 34 31.75 -42.67 -21.35
CA THR A 34 30.29 -42.69 -21.14
C THR A 34 29.73 -41.32 -20.81
N LEU A 35 30.41 -40.53 -19.97
CA LEU A 35 29.99 -39.17 -19.65
C LEU A 35 30.09 -38.24 -20.88
N THR A 36 31.16 -38.39 -21.67
CA THR A 36 31.32 -37.60 -22.90
C THR A 36 30.26 -37.92 -23.95
N LEU A 37 29.80 -39.18 -24.03
CA LEU A 37 28.67 -39.56 -24.90
C LEU A 37 27.33 -39.03 -24.40
N ALA A 38 27.15 -38.89 -23.08
CA ALA A 38 25.91 -38.36 -22.51
C ALA A 38 25.76 -36.85 -22.73
N LEU A 39 26.86 -36.10 -22.80
CA LEU A 39 26.83 -34.64 -22.88
C LEU A 39 26.02 -34.09 -24.07
N PRO A 40 26.21 -34.54 -25.34
CA PRO A 40 25.39 -34.07 -26.46
C PRO A 40 23.90 -34.37 -26.27
N VAL A 41 23.56 -35.53 -25.71
CA VAL A 41 22.17 -35.94 -25.46
C VAL A 41 21.51 -35.03 -24.41
N LEU A 42 22.24 -34.69 -23.34
CA LEU A 42 21.75 -33.78 -22.32
C LEU A 42 21.54 -32.36 -22.87
N ILE A 43 22.45 -31.88 -23.72
CA ILE A 43 22.31 -30.57 -24.38
C ILE A 43 21.05 -30.55 -25.27
N ALA A 44 20.84 -31.58 -26.09
CA ALA A 44 19.65 -31.69 -26.94
C ALA A 44 18.35 -31.74 -26.11
N ALA A 45 18.31 -32.55 -25.05
CA ALA A 45 17.15 -32.66 -24.17
C ALA A 45 16.87 -31.34 -23.42
N ALA A 46 17.90 -30.63 -22.98
CA ALA A 46 17.77 -29.33 -22.33
C ALA A 46 17.21 -28.27 -23.28
N ALA A 47 17.66 -28.25 -24.54
CA ALA A 47 17.15 -27.33 -25.55
C ALA A 47 15.66 -27.56 -25.83
N ILE A 48 15.24 -28.82 -26.00
CA ILE A 48 13.83 -29.18 -26.20
C ILE A 48 12.99 -28.84 -24.96
N GLY A 49 13.42 -29.27 -23.77
CA GLY A 49 12.69 -29.04 -22.52
C GLY A 49 12.57 -27.55 -22.19
N GLY A 50 13.63 -26.79 -22.40
CA GLY A 50 13.65 -25.34 -22.24
C GLY A 50 12.68 -24.62 -23.16
N ARG A 51 12.55 -25.11 -24.40
CA ARG A 51 11.66 -24.56 -25.41
C ARG A 51 10.18 -24.86 -25.16
N LEU A 52 9.86 -26.04 -24.62
CA LEU A 52 8.49 -26.51 -24.40
C LEU A 52 7.92 -26.13 -23.04
N ALA A 53 8.74 -26.20 -21.98
CA ALA A 53 8.29 -26.08 -20.59
C ALA A 53 9.10 -25.07 -19.77
N GLY A 54 9.97 -24.29 -20.42
CA GLY A 54 10.73 -23.21 -19.79
C GLY A 54 12.04 -23.66 -19.10
N PRO A 55 12.79 -22.71 -18.52
CA PRO A 55 14.16 -22.94 -18.06
C PRO A 55 14.27 -23.93 -16.89
N TRP A 56 13.25 -24.01 -16.03
CA TRP A 56 13.23 -24.96 -14.91
C TRP A 56 13.12 -26.42 -15.37
N ALA A 57 12.31 -26.68 -16.41
CA ALA A 57 12.22 -28.00 -16.99
C ALA A 57 13.56 -28.43 -17.63
N ALA A 58 14.26 -27.51 -18.29
CA ALA A 58 15.60 -27.76 -18.80
C ALA A 58 16.59 -28.12 -17.67
N ALA A 59 16.58 -27.36 -16.57
CA ALA A 59 17.45 -27.62 -15.43
C ALA A 59 17.20 -29.00 -14.79
N MET A 60 15.93 -29.38 -14.63
CA MET A 60 15.55 -30.71 -14.10
C MET A 60 16.02 -31.84 -15.03
N LEU A 61 15.82 -31.71 -16.34
CA LEU A 61 16.26 -32.72 -17.32
C LEU A 61 17.79 -32.91 -17.29
N VAL A 62 18.55 -31.82 -17.18
CA VAL A 62 20.01 -31.89 -17.05
C VAL A 62 20.41 -32.58 -15.75
N ALA A 63 19.78 -32.24 -14.61
CA ALA A 63 20.12 -32.83 -13.31
C ALA A 63 19.84 -34.33 -13.26
N PHE A 64 18.63 -34.77 -13.65
CA PHE A 64 18.27 -36.19 -13.69
C PHE A 64 19.07 -36.96 -14.73
N GLY A 65 19.30 -36.36 -15.90
CA GLY A 65 20.09 -36.97 -16.96
C GLY A 65 21.55 -37.14 -16.57
N LEU A 66 22.16 -36.18 -15.87
CA LEU A 66 23.52 -36.29 -15.35
C LEU A 66 23.63 -37.38 -14.29
N ALA A 67 22.67 -37.46 -13.35
CA ALA A 67 22.63 -38.51 -12.34
C ALA A 67 22.53 -39.91 -12.99
N ALA A 68 21.67 -40.07 -13.99
CA ALA A 68 21.55 -41.29 -14.77
C ALA A 68 22.85 -41.62 -15.53
N ALA A 69 23.48 -40.64 -16.16
CA ALA A 69 24.75 -40.80 -16.87
C ALA A 69 25.87 -41.28 -15.94
N VAL A 70 25.98 -40.71 -14.74
CA VAL A 70 26.96 -41.14 -13.72
C VAL A 70 26.68 -42.58 -13.27
N LEU A 71 25.41 -42.94 -13.01
CA LEU A 71 25.05 -44.30 -12.63
C LEU A 71 25.41 -45.33 -13.72
N ILE A 72 25.09 -45.02 -14.99
CA ILE A 72 25.43 -45.87 -16.14
C ILE A 72 26.95 -45.97 -16.31
N ALA A 73 27.67 -44.86 -16.18
CA ALA A 73 29.13 -44.83 -16.26
C ALA A 73 29.78 -45.70 -15.18
N ARG A 74 29.30 -45.63 -13.92
CA ARG A 74 29.76 -46.50 -12.82
C ARG A 74 29.46 -47.97 -13.10
N ARG A 75 28.25 -48.31 -13.55
CA ARG A 75 27.88 -49.70 -13.91
C ARG A 75 28.73 -50.24 -15.06
N ARG A 76 29.01 -49.43 -16.08
CA ARG A 76 29.87 -49.83 -17.21
C ARG A 76 31.34 -49.97 -16.81
N ALA A 77 31.85 -49.11 -15.93
CA ALA A 77 33.19 -49.24 -15.38
C ALA A 77 33.31 -50.47 -14.46
N ALA A 78 32.26 -50.82 -13.71
CA ALA A 78 32.27 -52.00 -12.84
C ALA A 78 32.43 -53.34 -13.61
N ARG A 79 32.14 -53.38 -14.92
CA ARG A 79 32.35 -54.57 -15.77
C ARG A 79 33.83 -54.94 -15.99
N PHE A 80 34.74 -53.99 -15.74
CA PHE A 80 36.16 -54.29 -15.75
C PHE A 80 36.51 -54.86 -14.37
N ASP A 81 36.40 -56.17 -14.25
CA ASP A 81 36.67 -56.93 -13.03
C ASP A 81 37.88 -57.87 -13.23
N ARG A 82 38.12 -58.77 -12.26
CA ARG A 82 39.23 -59.72 -12.30
C ARG A 82 39.13 -60.68 -13.49
N ASN A 83 37.92 -61.10 -13.87
CA ASN A 83 37.69 -62.02 -14.97
C ASN A 83 37.97 -61.34 -16.32
N TRP A 84 37.57 -60.06 -16.45
CA TRP A 84 37.96 -59.26 -17.60
C TRP A 84 39.48 -59.10 -17.70
N LEU A 85 40.17 -58.78 -16.59
CA LEU A 85 41.62 -58.54 -16.60
C LEU A 85 42.39 -59.81 -17.01
N THR A 86 42.07 -60.95 -16.42
CA THR A 86 42.70 -62.25 -16.74
C THR A 86 42.51 -62.61 -18.21
N SER A 87 41.26 -62.67 -18.68
CA SER A 87 40.96 -62.99 -20.08
C SER A 87 41.54 -61.99 -21.10
N SER A 88 41.69 -60.72 -20.72
CA SER A 88 42.27 -59.69 -21.60
C SER A 88 43.78 -59.79 -21.68
N LEU A 89 44.45 -60.06 -20.55
CA LEU A 89 45.89 -60.32 -20.50
C LEU A 89 46.22 -61.56 -21.33
N ASP A 90 45.57 -62.69 -21.08
CA ASP A 90 45.82 -63.94 -21.83
C ASP A 90 45.61 -63.76 -23.35
N ARG A 91 44.54 -63.04 -23.75
CA ARG A 91 44.26 -62.80 -25.18
C ARG A 91 45.28 -61.88 -25.87
N THR A 92 45.80 -60.88 -25.17
CA THR A 92 46.68 -59.86 -25.76
C THR A 92 48.16 -60.18 -25.61
N ARG A 93 48.50 -61.11 -24.71
CA ARG A 93 49.87 -61.42 -24.31
C ARG A 93 50.15 -62.93 -24.42
N PRO A 94 50.54 -63.40 -25.62
CA PRO A 94 50.93 -64.79 -25.82
C PRO A 94 52.12 -65.22 -24.94
N ASP A 95 52.96 -64.27 -24.53
CA ASP A 95 54.08 -64.49 -23.62
C ASP A 95 53.65 -64.77 -22.16
N LEU A 96 52.37 -64.64 -21.82
CA LEU A 96 51.85 -65.05 -20.50
C LEU A 96 51.31 -66.48 -20.49
N GLU A 97 51.39 -67.20 -21.63
CA GLU A 97 51.09 -68.64 -21.74
C GLU A 97 49.72 -69.02 -21.14
N ASP A 98 48.71 -68.18 -21.37
CA ASP A 98 47.33 -68.33 -20.84
C ASP A 98 47.25 -68.59 -19.32
N SER A 99 48.25 -68.11 -18.58
CA SER A 99 48.46 -68.42 -17.16
C SER A 99 48.20 -67.22 -16.25
N SER A 100 47.56 -66.14 -16.74
CA SER A 100 47.34 -64.90 -15.98
C SER A 100 46.47 -65.08 -14.73
N ALA A 101 45.66 -66.14 -14.67
CA ALA A 101 44.88 -66.48 -13.48
C ALA A 101 45.73 -66.77 -12.23
N LEU A 102 46.98 -67.24 -12.42
CA LEU A 102 47.93 -67.55 -11.33
C LEU A 102 48.33 -66.31 -10.52
N LEU A 103 48.24 -65.11 -11.09
CA LEU A 103 48.53 -63.83 -10.41
C LEU A 103 47.62 -63.59 -9.20
N PHE A 104 46.43 -64.19 -9.20
CA PHE A 104 45.39 -63.97 -8.20
C PHE A 104 45.05 -65.25 -7.41
N ALA A 105 45.84 -66.31 -7.57
CA ALA A 105 45.72 -67.54 -6.80
C ALA A 105 46.42 -67.41 -5.43
N GLU A 106 45.85 -68.05 -4.41
CA GLU A 106 46.38 -67.98 -3.04
C GLU A 106 47.69 -68.77 -2.92
N ALA A 107 48.71 -68.15 -2.32
CA ALA A 107 50.06 -68.73 -2.20
C ALA A 107 50.12 -70.19 -1.67
N PRO A 108 49.33 -70.60 -0.64
CA PRO A 108 49.39 -71.98 -0.14
C PRO A 108 48.78 -73.04 -1.08
N SER A 109 48.08 -72.63 -2.15
CA SER A 109 47.45 -73.56 -3.11
C SER A 109 48.28 -73.78 -4.39
N LEU A 110 49.47 -73.19 -4.48
CA LEU A 110 50.31 -73.25 -5.67
C LEU A 110 51.39 -74.33 -5.55
N SER A 111 51.48 -75.21 -6.54
CA SER A 111 52.63 -76.11 -6.72
C SER A 111 53.93 -75.33 -6.99
N PRO A 112 55.11 -75.94 -6.83
CA PRO A 112 56.40 -75.29 -7.07
C PRO A 112 56.53 -74.71 -8.49
N LEU A 113 56.03 -75.41 -9.51
CA LEU A 113 56.02 -74.93 -10.89
C LEU A 113 55.08 -73.74 -11.10
N GLN A 114 53.89 -73.78 -10.48
CA GLN A 114 52.93 -72.67 -10.54
C GLN A 114 53.46 -71.42 -9.83
N SER A 115 54.21 -71.59 -8.74
CA SER A 115 54.86 -70.50 -8.02
C SER A 115 55.95 -69.82 -8.86
N LEU A 116 56.76 -70.61 -9.58
CA LEU A 116 57.78 -70.09 -10.50
C LEU A 116 57.15 -69.39 -11.71
N GLN A 117 56.09 -69.96 -12.29
CA GLN A 117 55.35 -69.34 -13.38
C GLN A 117 54.67 -68.03 -12.95
N ARG A 118 54.08 -67.99 -11.74
CA ARG A 118 53.51 -66.77 -11.17
C ARG A 118 54.55 -65.66 -11.01
N ALA A 119 55.75 -65.98 -10.51
CA ALA A 119 56.83 -65.01 -10.36
C ALA A 119 57.28 -64.45 -11.73
N ARG A 120 57.42 -65.31 -12.73
CA ARG A 120 57.76 -64.94 -14.11
C ARG A 120 56.71 -64.02 -14.75
N ILE A 121 55.42 -64.34 -14.58
CA ILE A 121 54.31 -63.52 -15.09
C ILE A 121 54.30 -62.15 -14.40
N ALA A 122 54.49 -62.11 -13.07
CA ALA A 122 54.54 -60.86 -12.32
C ALA A 122 55.69 -59.95 -12.80
N GLU A 123 56.89 -60.51 -13.02
CA GLU A 123 58.04 -59.77 -13.53
C GLU A 123 57.81 -59.25 -14.96
N ARG A 124 57.19 -60.07 -15.84
CA ARG A 124 56.83 -59.66 -17.21
C ARG A 124 55.80 -58.52 -17.20
N LEU A 125 54.84 -58.58 -16.28
CA LEU A 125 53.79 -57.57 -16.12
C LEU A 125 54.35 -56.24 -15.60
N ASP A 126 55.33 -56.25 -14.69
CA ASP A 126 55.96 -55.03 -14.16
C ASP A 126 56.74 -54.22 -15.19
N ARG A 127 57.13 -54.84 -16.32
CA ARG A 127 57.84 -54.18 -17.42
C ARG A 127 56.92 -53.38 -18.36
N GLU A 128 55.60 -53.43 -18.16
CA GLU A 128 54.63 -52.82 -19.06
C GLU A 128 53.63 -51.90 -18.34
N THR A 129 52.94 -51.06 -19.12
CA THR A 129 52.00 -50.07 -18.61
C THR A 129 50.54 -50.55 -18.74
N PRO A 130 49.73 -50.41 -17.68
CA PRO A 130 48.29 -50.69 -17.68
C PRO A 130 47.46 -50.00 -18.78
N ASP A 131 47.93 -48.87 -19.31
CA ASP A 131 47.17 -48.04 -20.27
C ASP A 131 46.93 -48.72 -21.62
N LYS A 132 47.76 -49.71 -21.98
CA LYS A 132 47.63 -50.45 -23.25
C LYS A 132 46.38 -51.33 -23.31
N LEU A 133 45.86 -51.77 -22.16
CA LEU A 133 44.63 -52.59 -22.07
C LEU A 133 43.35 -51.75 -22.03
N ALA A 134 43.47 -50.43 -21.88
CA ALA A 134 42.30 -49.56 -21.82
C ALA A 134 41.60 -49.49 -23.19
N PRO A 135 40.26 -49.65 -23.24
CA PRO A 135 39.53 -49.64 -24.51
C PRO A 135 39.66 -48.30 -25.25
N GLY A 136 39.55 -48.34 -26.58
CA GLY A 136 39.54 -47.14 -27.42
C GLY A 136 38.36 -46.21 -27.12
N TRP A 137 38.53 -44.92 -27.45
CA TRP A 137 37.47 -43.91 -27.34
C TRP A 137 36.38 -44.15 -28.40
N SER A 138 35.13 -43.91 -28.06
CA SER A 138 33.98 -44.04 -28.96
C SER A 138 33.83 -42.85 -29.93
N ARG A 139 34.93 -42.42 -30.57
CA ARG A 139 35.04 -41.17 -31.34
C ARG A 139 33.94 -40.99 -32.39
N ASN A 140 33.60 -42.05 -33.14
CA ASN A 140 32.56 -41.99 -34.16
C ASN A 140 31.18 -41.77 -33.55
N ALA A 141 30.86 -42.47 -32.46
CA ALA A 141 29.59 -42.27 -31.75
C ALA A 141 29.52 -40.87 -31.12
N MET A 142 30.62 -40.35 -30.59
CA MET A 142 30.71 -38.98 -30.08
C MET A 142 30.43 -37.95 -31.18
N LEU A 143 31.04 -38.10 -32.36
CA LEU A 143 30.83 -37.20 -33.50
C LEU A 143 29.38 -37.24 -33.99
N VAL A 144 28.80 -38.44 -34.16
CA VAL A 144 27.41 -38.61 -34.60
C VAL A 144 26.43 -37.98 -33.59
N LEU A 145 26.62 -38.25 -32.29
CA LEU A 145 25.78 -37.66 -31.25
C LEU A 145 25.94 -36.14 -31.15
N ALA A 146 27.15 -35.61 -31.34
CA ALA A 146 27.39 -34.18 -31.37
C ALA A 146 26.68 -33.51 -32.56
N LEU A 147 26.79 -34.07 -33.77
CA LEU A 147 26.10 -33.56 -34.96
C LEU A 147 24.57 -33.62 -34.81
N ALA A 148 24.05 -34.74 -34.28
CA ALA A 148 22.62 -34.88 -34.00
C ALA A 148 22.14 -33.85 -32.96
N ALA A 149 22.91 -33.62 -31.89
CA ALA A 149 22.59 -32.62 -30.88
C ALA A 149 22.57 -31.20 -31.47
N ILE A 150 23.55 -30.85 -32.30
CA ILE A 150 23.59 -29.55 -32.99
C ILE A 150 22.35 -29.37 -33.88
N ALA A 151 21.98 -30.39 -34.66
CA ALA A 151 20.80 -30.34 -35.51
C ALA A 151 19.50 -30.16 -34.69
N ILE A 152 19.37 -30.86 -33.57
CA ILE A 152 18.22 -30.74 -32.66
C ILE A 152 18.16 -29.36 -32.01
N VAL A 153 19.30 -28.83 -31.54
CA VAL A 153 19.38 -27.48 -30.94
C VAL A 153 19.00 -26.42 -31.98
N ALA A 154 19.54 -26.54 -33.20
CA ALA A 154 19.19 -25.65 -34.31
C ALA A 154 17.69 -25.72 -34.64
N ALA A 155 17.13 -26.93 -34.76
CA ALA A 155 15.71 -27.13 -34.99
C ALA A 155 14.86 -26.52 -33.86
N ALA A 156 15.22 -26.73 -32.59
CA ALA A 156 14.51 -26.16 -31.44
C ALA A 156 14.54 -24.63 -31.41
N TRP A 157 15.63 -24.02 -31.88
CA TRP A 157 15.80 -22.56 -31.98
C TRP A 157 15.06 -21.96 -33.19
N LEU A 158 15.08 -22.64 -34.34
CA LEU A 158 14.49 -22.18 -35.59
C LEU A 158 12.99 -22.50 -35.71
N TRP A 159 12.45 -23.38 -34.85
CA TRP A 159 11.02 -23.74 -34.89
C TRP A 159 10.14 -22.58 -34.41
N PRO A 160 9.14 -22.13 -35.23
CA PRO A 160 8.28 -21.00 -34.88
C PRO A 160 7.57 -21.18 -33.54
N ARG A 161 7.44 -20.12 -32.72
CA ARG A 161 6.59 -20.19 -31.53
C ARG A 161 5.12 -20.18 -31.93
N ALA A 162 4.28 -20.84 -31.13
CA ALA A 162 2.84 -20.71 -31.27
C ALA A 162 2.47 -19.21 -31.19
N GLY A 163 1.78 -18.70 -32.20
CA GLY A 163 1.48 -17.28 -32.36
C GLY A 163 2.44 -16.49 -33.26
N GLU A 164 3.55 -17.04 -33.76
CA GLU A 164 4.45 -16.32 -34.69
C GLU A 164 4.13 -16.56 -36.18
N GLY A 165 3.15 -17.39 -36.51
CA GLY A 165 2.71 -17.67 -37.89
C GLY A 165 1.77 -16.61 -38.48
N PRO A 166 1.52 -16.65 -39.80
CA PRO A 166 0.52 -15.80 -40.44
C PRO A 166 -0.85 -16.01 -39.77
N PRO A 167 -1.61 -14.93 -39.52
CA PRO A 167 -2.86 -15.02 -38.79
C PRO A 167 -3.85 -15.93 -39.52
N THR A 168 -4.51 -16.82 -38.76
CA THR A 168 -5.61 -17.62 -39.30
C THR A 168 -6.85 -16.72 -39.39
N LEU A 169 -7.37 -16.53 -40.60
CA LEU A 169 -8.54 -15.70 -40.83
C LEU A 169 -9.82 -16.47 -40.48
N ALA A 170 -10.67 -15.86 -39.67
CA ALA A 170 -12.03 -16.32 -39.42
C ALA A 170 -12.98 -15.75 -40.49
N PRO A 171 -14.10 -16.43 -40.81
CA PRO A 171 -15.12 -15.85 -41.69
C PRO A 171 -15.69 -14.56 -41.08
N SER A 172 -16.06 -13.61 -41.95
CA SER A 172 -16.68 -12.35 -41.54
C SER A 172 -18.00 -12.57 -40.79
N GLN A 173 -18.18 -11.84 -39.70
CA GLN A 173 -19.39 -11.87 -38.87
C GLN A 173 -20.27 -10.62 -39.07
N GLU A 174 -19.98 -9.78 -40.07
CA GLU A 174 -20.66 -8.50 -40.26
C GLU A 174 -22.11 -8.60 -40.73
N GLY A 175 -22.57 -9.78 -41.18
CA GLY A 175 -23.96 -10.01 -41.60
C GLY A 175 -24.44 -9.14 -42.76
N THR A 176 -23.53 -8.50 -43.51
CA THR A 176 -23.87 -7.53 -44.55
C THR A 176 -24.33 -8.23 -45.83
N PRO A 177 -25.49 -7.88 -46.41
CA PRO A 177 -26.01 -8.54 -47.61
C PRO A 177 -25.09 -8.34 -48.81
N ALA A 178 -24.91 -9.40 -49.60
CA ALA A 178 -24.13 -9.34 -50.84
C ALA A 178 -24.81 -8.39 -51.85
N ARG A 179 -24.04 -7.48 -52.44
CA ARG A 179 -24.47 -6.69 -53.61
C ARG A 179 -23.46 -6.88 -54.74
N PRO A 180 -23.90 -7.13 -55.99
CA PRO A 180 -22.99 -7.28 -57.12
C PRO A 180 -22.07 -6.07 -57.27
N GLY A 181 -20.76 -6.32 -57.42
CA GLY A 181 -19.75 -5.27 -57.65
C GLY A 181 -19.37 -4.43 -56.43
N VAL A 182 -19.99 -4.64 -55.26
CA VAL A 182 -19.63 -3.93 -54.02
C VAL A 182 -18.79 -4.83 -53.12
N PRO A 183 -17.52 -4.49 -52.85
CA PRO A 183 -16.67 -5.22 -51.92
C PRO A 183 -17.31 -5.36 -50.54
N ARG A 184 -17.22 -6.55 -49.93
CA ARG A 184 -17.62 -6.80 -48.53
C ARG A 184 -16.54 -7.60 -47.80
N LEU A 185 -16.49 -7.46 -46.48
CA LEU A 185 -15.57 -8.25 -45.66
C LEU A 185 -15.99 -9.72 -45.71
N SER A 186 -15.07 -10.59 -46.14
CA SER A 186 -15.27 -12.04 -46.24
C SER A 186 -14.51 -12.82 -45.17
N ALA A 187 -13.34 -12.35 -44.74
CA ALA A 187 -12.58 -12.94 -43.66
C ALA A 187 -11.80 -11.89 -42.83
N GLN A 188 -11.59 -12.16 -41.55
CA GLN A 188 -11.06 -11.22 -40.58
C GLN A 188 -10.19 -11.89 -39.51
N ASN A 189 -9.20 -11.17 -39.02
CA ASN A 189 -8.48 -11.44 -37.78
C ASN A 189 -8.00 -10.13 -37.15
N LEU A 190 -8.11 -10.04 -35.83
CA LEU A 190 -7.53 -8.98 -35.03
C LEU A 190 -6.50 -9.57 -34.08
N ARG A 191 -5.22 -9.30 -34.35
CA ARG A 191 -4.10 -9.71 -33.50
C ARG A 191 -3.80 -8.61 -32.49
N ILE A 192 -3.69 -8.99 -31.23
CA ILE A 192 -3.47 -8.10 -30.09
C ILE A 192 -2.14 -8.45 -29.46
N ILE A 193 -1.22 -7.50 -29.46
CA ILE A 193 0.14 -7.65 -28.92
C ILE A 193 0.28 -6.70 -27.72
N PRO A 194 0.15 -7.20 -26.49
CA PRO A 194 0.30 -6.38 -25.28
C PRO A 194 1.71 -5.80 -25.13
N PRO A 195 1.89 -4.69 -24.41
CA PRO A 195 3.22 -4.20 -24.06
C PRO A 195 4.02 -5.24 -23.29
N ALA A 196 5.34 -5.33 -23.54
CA ALA A 196 6.20 -6.37 -22.97
C ALA A 196 6.17 -6.41 -21.43
N TYR A 197 6.03 -5.25 -20.77
CA TYR A 197 6.01 -5.17 -19.31
C TYR A 197 4.81 -5.89 -18.67
N THR A 198 3.72 -6.08 -19.42
CA THR A 198 2.52 -6.77 -18.94
C THR A 198 2.74 -8.27 -18.76
N GLY A 199 3.77 -8.85 -19.41
CA GLY A 199 4.03 -10.29 -19.43
C GLY A 199 2.94 -11.12 -20.11
N LEU A 200 1.95 -10.49 -20.76
CA LEU A 200 0.86 -11.17 -21.44
C LEU A 200 1.28 -11.64 -22.85
N PRO A 201 0.87 -12.84 -23.29
CA PRO A 201 1.17 -13.32 -24.63
C PRO A 201 0.36 -12.56 -25.69
N ALA A 202 0.89 -12.48 -26.91
CA ALA A 202 0.12 -12.05 -28.07
C ALA A 202 -1.04 -13.04 -28.33
N ARG A 203 -2.19 -12.52 -28.76
CA ARG A 203 -3.37 -13.33 -29.06
C ARG A 203 -4.07 -12.88 -30.34
N ASP A 204 -4.62 -13.84 -31.06
CA ASP A 204 -5.48 -13.61 -32.21
C ASP A 204 -6.96 -13.64 -31.79
N SER A 205 -7.79 -12.86 -32.48
CA SER A 205 -9.22 -12.75 -32.25
C SER A 205 -9.98 -12.85 -33.57
N ALA A 206 -10.93 -13.79 -33.62
CA ALA A 206 -11.88 -13.90 -34.72
C ALA A 206 -12.88 -12.73 -34.77
N SER A 207 -13.06 -12.01 -33.66
CA SER A 207 -13.89 -10.80 -33.59
C SER A 207 -13.05 -9.54 -33.77
N LEU A 208 -13.66 -8.53 -34.39
CA LEU A 208 -13.12 -7.18 -34.52
C LEU A 208 -13.37 -6.32 -33.27
N ASP A 209 -14.19 -6.81 -32.34
CA ASP A 209 -14.38 -6.24 -31.02
C ASP A 209 -13.35 -6.83 -30.03
N ALA A 210 -12.70 -5.96 -29.24
CA ALA A 210 -11.63 -6.40 -28.35
C ALA A 210 -11.49 -5.54 -27.09
N ARG A 211 -10.96 -6.17 -26.04
CA ARG A 211 -10.44 -5.49 -24.85
C ARG A 211 -8.97 -5.83 -24.69
N ALA A 212 -8.13 -4.82 -24.53
CA ALA A 212 -6.68 -5.00 -24.42
C ALA A 212 -6.04 -3.92 -23.54
N PRO A 213 -4.87 -4.18 -22.93
CA PRO A 213 -4.13 -3.18 -22.18
C PRO A 213 -3.80 -1.96 -23.02
N GLN A 214 -3.83 -0.78 -22.42
CA GLN A 214 -3.40 0.46 -23.05
C GLN A 214 -1.93 0.33 -23.52
N GLY A 215 -1.63 0.85 -24.71
CA GLY A 215 -0.33 0.71 -25.37
C GLY A 215 -0.15 -0.60 -26.14
N ALA A 216 -1.12 -1.52 -26.11
CA ALA A 216 -1.08 -2.72 -26.95
C ALA A 216 -1.07 -2.36 -28.45
N ARG A 217 -0.33 -3.12 -29.24
CA ARG A 217 -0.33 -3.01 -30.70
C ARG A 217 -1.42 -3.92 -31.28
N LEU A 218 -2.33 -3.31 -32.01
CA LEU A 218 -3.44 -3.96 -32.71
C LEU A 218 -3.06 -4.12 -34.18
N GLU A 219 -3.19 -5.33 -34.70
CA GLU A 219 -2.93 -5.64 -36.10
C GLU A 219 -4.15 -6.31 -36.72
N TRP A 220 -4.73 -5.66 -37.72
CA TRP A 220 -5.86 -6.18 -38.49
C TRP A 220 -5.33 -6.94 -39.70
N THR A 221 -5.94 -8.08 -40.00
CA THR A 221 -5.80 -8.76 -41.29
C THR A 221 -7.19 -9.06 -41.82
N LEU A 222 -7.56 -8.41 -42.91
CA LEU A 222 -8.91 -8.44 -43.49
C LEU A 222 -8.85 -8.94 -44.94
N ARG A 223 -9.91 -9.59 -45.38
CA ARG A 223 -10.08 -10.03 -46.77
C ARG A 223 -11.45 -9.60 -47.27
N PHE A 224 -11.49 -9.12 -48.50
CA PHE A 224 -12.71 -8.65 -49.14
C PHE A 224 -13.06 -9.50 -50.37
N ASP A 225 -14.35 -9.67 -50.62
CA ASP A 225 -14.88 -10.35 -51.81
C ASP A 225 -16.14 -9.63 -52.35
N PRO A 226 -16.11 -9.04 -53.57
CA PRO A 226 -14.93 -8.87 -54.44
C PRO A 226 -13.85 -8.01 -53.77
N GLN A 227 -12.62 -8.02 -54.31
CA GLN A 227 -11.51 -7.26 -53.75
C GLN A 227 -11.81 -5.76 -53.72
N ALA A 228 -11.47 -5.11 -52.60
CA ALA A 228 -11.59 -3.67 -52.42
C ALA A 228 -10.40 -2.92 -53.05
N ASP A 229 -10.64 -1.71 -53.57
CA ASP A 229 -9.58 -0.88 -54.16
C ASP A 229 -8.78 -0.12 -53.09
N ALA A 230 -9.48 0.52 -52.15
CA ALA A 230 -8.89 1.35 -51.09
C ALA A 230 -9.68 1.23 -49.77
N PRO A 231 -9.72 0.03 -49.15
CA PRO A 231 -10.42 -0.16 -47.89
C PRO A 231 -9.72 0.63 -46.76
N HIS A 232 -10.51 1.14 -45.82
CA HIS A 232 -9.98 1.83 -44.64
C HIS A 232 -10.81 1.48 -43.39
N LEU A 233 -10.20 1.64 -42.21
CA LEU A 233 -10.94 1.64 -40.96
C LEU A 233 -11.47 3.06 -40.72
N ALA A 234 -12.77 3.23 -40.85
CA ALA A 234 -13.47 4.48 -40.57
C ALA A 234 -13.62 4.63 -39.07
N MET A 235 -12.80 5.49 -38.46
CA MET A 235 -12.88 5.81 -37.03
C MET A 235 -14.07 6.72 -36.80
N LEU A 236 -14.89 6.43 -35.79
CA LEU A 236 -16.00 7.32 -35.41
C LEU A 236 -15.47 8.65 -34.84
N SER A 237 -14.31 8.59 -34.20
CA SER A 237 -13.55 9.75 -33.71
C SER A 237 -12.10 9.67 -34.20
N GLY A 238 -11.66 10.67 -34.96
CA GLY A 238 -10.28 10.81 -35.44
C GLY A 238 -10.11 10.51 -36.93
N LYS A 239 -8.85 10.35 -37.36
CA LYS A 239 -8.52 10.11 -38.77
C LYS A 239 -8.78 8.64 -39.15
N PRO A 240 -9.27 8.37 -40.38
CA PRO A 240 -9.39 7.01 -40.87
C PRO A 240 -8.00 6.36 -40.97
N LEU A 241 -7.94 5.04 -40.74
CA LEU A 241 -6.72 4.26 -40.89
C LEU A 241 -6.75 3.50 -42.21
N ALA A 242 -5.91 3.89 -43.16
CA ALA A 242 -5.80 3.20 -44.45
C ALA A 242 -5.21 1.80 -44.25
N LEU A 243 -5.75 0.80 -44.96
CA LEU A 243 -5.16 -0.53 -45.00
C LEU A 243 -4.12 -0.61 -46.12
N ARG A 244 -3.06 -1.39 -45.88
CA ARG A 244 -2.06 -1.74 -46.89
C ARG A 244 -2.36 -3.13 -47.44
N ARG A 245 -2.27 -3.28 -48.76
CA ARG A 245 -2.43 -4.57 -49.42
C ARG A 245 -1.25 -5.50 -49.11
N ASP A 246 -1.55 -6.76 -48.82
CA ASP A 246 -0.60 -7.85 -48.57
C ASP A 246 -1.13 -9.15 -49.21
N GLY A 247 -0.70 -9.39 -50.45
CA GLY A 247 -1.24 -10.47 -51.28
C GLY A 247 -2.75 -10.31 -51.53
N ALA A 248 -3.54 -11.29 -51.08
CA ALA A 248 -5.00 -11.29 -51.16
C ALA A 248 -5.68 -10.64 -49.93
N ASN A 249 -4.89 -10.23 -48.93
CA ASN A 249 -5.36 -9.65 -47.68
C ASN A 249 -5.01 -8.16 -47.61
N TRP A 250 -5.60 -7.50 -46.63
CA TRP A 250 -5.38 -6.10 -46.29
C TRP A 250 -5.02 -6.01 -44.82
N ILE A 251 -3.95 -5.29 -44.51
CA ILE A 251 -3.41 -5.19 -43.16
C ILE A 251 -3.32 -3.74 -42.68
N ALA A 252 -3.55 -3.55 -41.40
CA ALA A 252 -3.32 -2.28 -40.71
C ALA A 252 -2.77 -2.54 -39.32
N SER A 253 -2.04 -1.57 -38.77
CA SER A 253 -1.50 -1.62 -37.42
C SER A 253 -1.73 -0.29 -36.71
N ARG A 254 -2.08 -0.34 -35.42
CA ARG A 254 -2.26 0.86 -34.57
C ARG A 254 -1.94 0.54 -33.11
N THR A 255 -1.40 1.51 -32.38
CA THR A 255 -1.28 1.47 -30.92
C THR A 255 -2.61 1.82 -30.25
N LEU A 256 -2.97 1.07 -29.21
CA LEU A 256 -4.19 1.28 -28.44
C LEU A 256 -3.95 2.32 -27.33
N ASP A 257 -4.00 3.60 -27.70
CA ASP A 257 -3.74 4.68 -26.74
C ASP A 257 -4.98 5.03 -25.90
N ALA A 258 -6.18 4.86 -26.47
CA ALA A 258 -7.47 5.07 -25.83
C ALA A 258 -8.53 4.17 -26.48
N SER A 259 -9.65 3.93 -25.79
CA SER A 259 -10.77 3.18 -26.36
C SER A 259 -11.35 3.91 -27.58
N PHE A 260 -11.74 3.16 -28.63
CA PHE A 260 -12.33 3.77 -29.83
C PHE A 260 -13.39 2.89 -30.48
N LEU A 261 -14.22 3.54 -31.31
CA LEU A 261 -15.22 2.91 -32.17
C LEU A 261 -14.80 3.07 -33.63
N TYR A 262 -14.97 2.02 -34.42
CA TYR A 262 -14.57 2.01 -35.83
C TYR A 262 -15.45 1.08 -36.67
N ARG A 263 -15.34 1.24 -37.99
CA ARG A 263 -15.99 0.39 -38.99
C ARG A 263 -14.98 -0.02 -40.03
N VAL A 264 -15.13 -1.20 -40.58
CA VAL A 264 -14.36 -1.63 -41.74
C VAL A 264 -15.10 -1.14 -42.98
N ASP A 265 -14.63 -0.09 -43.63
CA ASP A 265 -15.25 0.41 -44.86
C ASP A 265 -14.55 -0.18 -46.09
N PRO A 266 -15.20 -1.12 -46.81
CA PRO A 266 -14.60 -1.78 -47.96
C PRO A 266 -14.72 -0.97 -49.26
N ALA A 267 -15.57 0.06 -49.30
CA ALA A 267 -15.98 0.72 -50.54
C ALA A 267 -16.08 2.25 -50.44
N THR A 268 -15.47 2.87 -49.43
CA THR A 268 -15.48 4.33 -49.21
C THR A 268 -16.91 4.90 -49.20
N GLY A 269 -17.82 4.21 -48.51
CA GLY A 269 -19.22 4.61 -48.39
C GLY A 269 -20.14 4.29 -49.58
N ARG A 270 -19.65 3.63 -50.64
CA ARG A 270 -20.46 3.23 -51.82
C ARG A 270 -21.31 1.97 -51.60
N GLY A 271 -21.32 1.40 -50.39
CA GLY A 271 -21.98 0.14 -50.05
C GLY A 271 -22.94 0.23 -48.87
N PRO A 272 -23.56 -0.90 -48.47
CA PRO A 272 -24.24 -0.99 -47.19
C PRO A 272 -23.32 -0.56 -46.06
N THR A 273 -23.91 0.05 -45.05
CA THR A 273 -23.20 0.48 -43.88
C THR A 273 -22.64 -0.73 -43.11
N PRO A 274 -21.31 -0.80 -42.89
CA PRO A 274 -20.72 -1.85 -42.06
C PRO A 274 -21.11 -1.68 -40.58
N PRO A 275 -21.15 -2.76 -39.78
CA PRO A 275 -21.44 -2.71 -38.34
C PRO A 275 -20.34 -1.97 -37.56
N LEU A 276 -20.66 -1.61 -36.31
CA LEU A 276 -19.75 -0.80 -35.47
C LEU A 276 -18.98 -1.75 -34.59
N HIS A 277 -17.66 -1.59 -34.57
CA HIS A 277 -16.78 -2.34 -33.70
C HIS A 277 -16.18 -1.45 -32.63
N ARG A 278 -15.90 -2.05 -31.47
CA ARG A 278 -15.38 -1.39 -30.28
C ARG A 278 -14.09 -2.05 -29.82
N VAL A 279 -13.08 -1.22 -29.58
CA VAL A 279 -11.89 -1.64 -28.85
C VAL A 279 -11.80 -0.87 -27.53
N ASP A 280 -11.78 -1.59 -26.42
CA ASP A 280 -11.58 -1.06 -25.07
C ASP A 280 -10.10 -1.08 -24.68
N ALA A 281 -9.55 0.10 -24.39
CA ALA A 281 -8.26 0.25 -23.74
C ALA A 281 -8.42 0.11 -22.22
N VAL A 282 -7.77 -0.91 -21.64
CA VAL A 282 -7.69 -1.10 -20.19
C VAL A 282 -6.46 -0.36 -19.69
N ALA A 283 -6.68 0.72 -18.95
CA ALA A 283 -5.61 1.49 -18.33
C ALA A 283 -4.89 0.65 -17.26
N ASP A 284 -3.59 0.87 -17.16
CA ASP A 284 -2.71 0.30 -16.14
C ASP A 284 -3.01 0.88 -14.76
N ALA A 285 -3.22 0.02 -13.76
CA ALA A 285 -3.60 0.42 -12.42
C ALA A 285 -2.34 0.65 -11.57
N PRO A 286 -2.25 1.75 -10.80
CA PRO A 286 -1.08 2.01 -9.98
C PRO A 286 -0.97 1.00 -8.82
N PRO A 287 0.25 0.71 -8.35
CA PRO A 287 0.49 -0.31 -7.35
C PRO A 287 -0.14 0.07 -6.01
N GLN A 288 -0.76 -0.90 -5.35
CA GLN A 288 -1.42 -0.68 -4.06
C GLN A 288 -0.50 -1.06 -2.92
N VAL A 289 -0.24 -0.12 -2.00
CA VAL A 289 0.63 -0.33 -0.84
C VAL A 289 -0.18 -0.49 0.43
N LYS A 290 0.00 -1.61 1.13
CA LYS A 290 -0.60 -1.87 2.44
C LYS A 290 0.49 -2.06 3.49
N ALA A 291 0.39 -1.35 4.61
CA ALA A 291 1.24 -1.61 5.77
C ALA A 291 0.66 -2.74 6.63
N ILE A 292 1.53 -3.65 7.05
CA ILE A 292 1.19 -4.74 7.99
C ILE A 292 1.55 -4.33 9.41
N THR A 293 2.64 -3.57 9.58
CA THR A 293 3.01 -2.98 10.86
C THR A 293 2.00 -1.90 11.27
N PRO A 294 1.64 -1.78 12.56
CA PRO A 294 0.75 -0.72 13.04
C PRO A 294 1.27 0.69 12.74
N GLY A 295 0.35 1.63 12.47
CA GLY A 295 0.69 3.02 12.13
C GLY A 295 1.54 3.74 13.17
N LEU A 296 1.36 3.43 14.46
CA LEU A 296 2.20 3.90 15.57
C LEU A 296 2.69 2.70 16.38
N THR A 297 3.99 2.64 16.63
CA THR A 297 4.65 1.64 17.47
C THR A 297 5.55 2.34 18.48
N LEU A 298 5.59 1.85 19.72
CA LEU A 298 6.51 2.33 20.75
C LEU A 298 7.76 1.45 20.80
N VAL A 299 8.93 2.07 21.01
CA VAL A 299 10.18 1.34 21.23
C VAL A 299 10.09 0.52 22.52
N LYS A 300 10.37 -0.79 22.42
CA LYS A 300 10.43 -1.70 23.57
C LYS A 300 11.77 -1.59 24.28
N ALA A 301 11.81 -1.90 25.57
CA ALA A 301 13.05 -1.95 26.34
C ALA A 301 14.07 -2.90 25.69
N GLY A 302 15.30 -2.41 25.47
CA GLY A 302 16.37 -3.18 24.84
C GLY A 302 16.27 -3.35 23.31
N GLN A 303 15.23 -2.81 22.67
CA GLN A 303 15.10 -2.84 21.20
C GLN A 303 16.17 -1.96 20.55
N ARG A 304 16.88 -2.51 19.55
CA ARG A 304 17.96 -1.81 18.82
C ARG A 304 17.67 -1.59 17.33
N SER A 305 16.62 -2.24 16.83
CA SER A 305 16.22 -2.16 15.44
C SER A 305 14.71 -2.24 15.29
N TRP A 306 14.21 -1.79 14.15
CA TRP A 306 12.81 -1.89 13.77
C TRP A 306 12.68 -2.40 12.34
N THR A 307 11.63 -3.17 12.07
CA THR A 307 11.40 -3.77 10.76
C THR A 307 9.96 -3.47 10.34
N PRO A 308 9.72 -2.30 9.72
CA PRO A 308 8.42 -1.99 9.15
C PRO A 308 8.13 -2.96 8.00
N VAL A 309 6.92 -3.49 7.95
CA VAL A 309 6.50 -4.47 6.93
C VAL A 309 5.41 -3.86 6.06
N PHE A 310 5.65 -3.88 4.76
CA PHE A 310 4.71 -3.48 3.72
C PHE A 310 4.48 -4.62 2.73
N THR A 311 3.25 -4.72 2.23
CA THR A 311 2.87 -5.59 1.13
C THR A 311 2.35 -4.73 -0.01
N VAL A 312 2.80 -5.01 -1.22
CA VAL A 312 2.47 -4.24 -2.43
C VAL A 312 1.93 -5.17 -3.49
N THR A 313 0.78 -4.82 -4.05
CA THR A 313 0.08 -5.62 -5.06
C THR A 313 -0.18 -4.81 -6.32
N ASP A 314 -0.02 -5.43 -7.48
CA ASP A 314 -0.13 -4.78 -8.79
C ASP A 314 -0.57 -5.78 -9.89
N ASP A 315 -1.26 -5.32 -10.92
CA ASP A 315 -1.80 -6.16 -12.00
C ASP A 315 -0.73 -6.61 -13.02
N TYR A 316 0.27 -5.77 -13.30
CA TYR A 316 1.41 -6.10 -14.19
C TYR A 316 2.76 -6.21 -13.46
N GLY A 317 2.75 -6.02 -12.15
CA GLY A 317 3.84 -6.29 -11.25
C GLY A 317 4.61 -5.06 -10.79
N VAL A 318 5.21 -5.20 -9.62
CA VAL A 318 5.98 -4.18 -8.92
C VAL A 318 7.46 -4.38 -9.21
N ALA A 319 8.21 -3.26 -9.29
CA ALA A 319 9.66 -3.29 -9.38
C ALA A 319 10.28 -4.06 -8.19
N ALA A 320 11.39 -4.77 -8.45
CA ALA A 320 12.09 -5.55 -7.41
C ALA A 320 12.70 -4.68 -6.30
N THR A 321 12.99 -3.42 -6.62
CA THR A 321 13.55 -2.44 -5.70
C THR A 321 12.56 -1.30 -5.48
N ALA A 322 12.46 -0.83 -4.24
CA ALA A 322 11.68 0.33 -3.82
C ALA A 322 12.55 1.33 -3.07
N ARG A 323 12.01 2.52 -2.80
CA ARG A 323 12.65 3.52 -1.94
C ARG A 323 11.90 3.59 -0.61
N LEU A 324 12.64 3.57 0.49
CA LEU A 324 12.09 3.85 1.81
C LEU A 324 12.51 5.26 2.22
N ARG A 325 11.54 6.16 2.33
CA ARG A 325 11.75 7.47 2.91
C ARG A 325 11.69 7.37 4.43
N ILE A 326 12.69 7.91 5.10
CA ILE A 326 12.83 7.89 6.56
C ILE A 326 13.00 9.33 7.02
N THR A 327 12.11 9.78 7.89
CA THR A 327 12.14 11.09 8.55
C THR A 327 12.33 10.88 10.04
N LEU A 328 13.37 11.49 10.61
CA LEU A 328 13.63 11.48 12.05
C LEU A 328 13.33 12.87 12.60
N ALA A 329 12.56 12.90 13.68
CA ALA A 329 12.33 14.09 14.49
C ALA A 329 12.89 13.81 15.89
N ILE A 330 13.94 14.53 16.29
CA ILE A 330 14.64 14.30 17.56
C ILE A 330 14.65 15.61 18.35
N GLY A 331 14.17 15.56 19.60
CA GLY A 331 14.15 16.71 20.50
C GLY A 331 12.80 16.91 21.19
N GLU A 332 12.73 17.86 22.13
CA GLU A 332 11.54 18.17 22.93
C GLU A 332 11.20 19.66 22.86
N GLY A 333 9.90 19.98 22.95
CA GLY A 333 9.41 21.36 22.91
C GLY A 333 9.64 22.04 21.56
N GLU A 334 10.22 23.24 21.57
CA GLU A 334 10.53 24.01 20.36
C GLU A 334 11.84 23.59 19.69
N ASN A 335 12.67 22.76 20.36
CA ASN A 335 13.98 22.34 19.87
C ASN A 335 13.93 20.95 19.21
N VAL A 336 13.15 20.81 18.13
CA VAL A 336 13.08 19.56 17.34
C VAL A 336 13.93 19.67 16.08
N THR A 337 14.88 18.74 15.92
CA THR A 337 15.67 18.62 14.69
C THR A 337 15.07 17.57 13.76
N PHE A 338 14.85 17.94 12.50
CA PHE A 338 14.36 17.03 11.47
C PHE A 338 15.48 16.59 10.53
N SER A 339 15.55 15.30 10.23
CA SER A 339 16.39 14.78 9.14
C SER A 339 15.61 13.81 8.27
N GLU A 340 15.74 13.97 6.95
CA GLU A 340 15.07 13.13 5.95
C GLU A 340 16.13 12.45 5.08
N ARG A 341 15.89 11.17 4.76
CA ARG A 341 16.74 10.40 3.86
C ARG A 341 15.96 9.29 3.19
N GLU A 342 16.34 8.98 1.96
CA GLU A 342 15.79 7.86 1.22
C GLU A 342 16.84 6.77 1.04
N ILE A 343 16.42 5.51 1.22
CA ILE A 343 17.27 4.34 0.97
C ILE A 343 16.60 3.40 -0.01
N ALA A 344 17.39 2.76 -0.88
CA ALA A 344 16.90 1.69 -1.73
C ALA A 344 16.73 0.40 -0.92
N ILE A 345 15.60 -0.27 -1.08
CA ILE A 345 15.29 -1.55 -0.43
C ILE A 345 14.83 -2.57 -1.47
N SER A 346 15.12 -3.85 -1.23
CA SER A 346 14.70 -4.94 -2.11
C SER A 346 13.46 -5.64 -1.56
N GLY A 347 12.54 -5.99 -2.45
CA GLY A 347 11.32 -6.73 -2.14
C GLY A 347 11.50 -8.23 -2.40
N SER A 348 10.86 -9.04 -1.57
CA SER A 348 10.75 -10.50 -1.74
C SER A 348 9.37 -10.91 -2.25
N GLY A 349 9.27 -12.07 -2.88
CA GLY A 349 8.00 -12.64 -3.37
C GLY A 349 7.79 -12.50 -4.89
N PRO A 350 6.63 -12.96 -5.40
CA PRO A 350 6.25 -12.83 -6.81
C PRO A 350 6.22 -11.36 -7.29
N ALA A 351 6.34 -11.15 -8.60
CA ALA A 351 6.35 -9.79 -9.16
C ALA A 351 5.05 -9.00 -8.89
N ARG A 352 3.89 -9.68 -8.90
CA ARG A 352 2.58 -9.08 -8.63
C ARG A 352 2.28 -8.85 -7.15
N ASP A 353 2.94 -9.58 -6.26
CA ASP A 353 2.74 -9.54 -4.81
C ASP A 353 4.10 -9.45 -4.11
N ARG A 354 4.57 -8.23 -3.87
CA ARG A 354 5.88 -8.01 -3.23
C ARG A 354 5.75 -7.64 -1.77
N ARG A 355 6.66 -8.18 -0.96
CA ARG A 355 6.81 -7.85 0.46
C ARG A 355 8.13 -7.13 0.70
N PHE A 356 8.06 -6.00 1.40
CA PHE A 356 9.21 -5.20 1.82
C PHE A 356 9.28 -5.18 3.35
N ALA A 357 10.40 -5.64 3.90
CA ALA A 357 10.64 -5.71 5.34
C ALA A 357 12.10 -5.31 5.68
N PRO A 358 12.50 -4.06 5.44
CA PRO A 358 13.88 -3.63 5.65
C PRO A 358 14.21 -3.55 7.15
N PRO A 359 15.33 -4.12 7.61
CA PRO A 359 15.80 -3.91 8.98
C PRO A 359 16.41 -2.52 9.13
N LEU A 360 15.89 -1.73 10.08
CA LEU A 360 16.32 -0.38 10.40
C LEU A 360 17.05 -0.40 11.74
N ASP A 361 18.37 -0.27 11.73
CA ASP A 361 19.19 -0.18 12.93
C ASP A 361 19.16 1.26 13.50
N PHE A 362 18.88 1.41 14.80
CA PHE A 362 18.75 2.72 15.43
C PHE A 362 20.07 3.50 15.44
N SER A 363 21.19 2.81 15.70
CA SER A 363 22.51 3.44 15.81
C SER A 363 22.98 3.99 14.47
N ARG A 364 22.76 3.26 13.38
CA ARG A 364 23.10 3.69 12.01
C ARG A 364 22.39 4.99 11.62
N PHE A 365 21.23 5.23 12.23
CA PHE A 365 20.32 6.30 11.88
C PHE A 365 20.30 7.43 12.91
N GLY A 366 21.08 7.32 13.99
CA GLY A 366 21.09 8.31 15.07
C GLY A 366 19.76 8.43 15.80
N PHE A 367 18.93 7.38 15.80
CA PHE A 367 17.64 7.40 16.50
C PHE A 367 17.82 7.15 18.00
N SER A 368 17.29 8.05 18.83
CA SER A 368 17.46 8.05 20.28
C SER A 368 16.16 8.35 21.03
N ALA A 369 16.18 8.20 22.37
CA ALA A 369 15.06 8.57 23.24
C ALA A 369 14.65 10.03 23.08
N GLY A 370 13.34 10.30 23.16
CA GLY A 370 12.75 11.62 22.89
C GLY A 370 12.59 11.91 21.39
N GLY A 371 12.52 10.89 20.54
CA GLY A 371 12.42 11.06 19.09
C GLY A 371 11.38 10.16 18.42
N ASP A 372 10.96 10.58 17.23
CA ASP A 372 10.05 9.85 16.33
C ASP A 372 10.76 9.51 15.01
N MET A 373 10.68 8.24 14.60
CA MET A 373 11.09 7.77 13.29
C MET A 373 9.85 7.47 12.45
N VAL A 374 9.63 8.28 11.41
CA VAL A 374 8.55 8.10 10.44
C VAL A 374 9.13 7.47 9.18
N VAL A 375 8.51 6.40 8.69
CA VAL A 375 8.92 5.73 7.45
C VAL A 375 7.76 5.62 6.49
N GLN A 376 8.06 5.80 5.20
CA GLN A 376 7.09 5.69 4.13
C GLN A 376 7.71 4.93 2.96
N LEU A 377 7.00 3.93 2.46
CA LEU A 377 7.43 3.16 1.30
C LEU A 377 7.02 3.89 0.01
N ILE A 378 7.96 4.02 -0.94
CA ILE A 378 7.72 4.55 -2.28
C ILE A 378 8.06 3.44 -3.29
N VAL A 379 7.04 3.00 -4.02
CA VAL A 379 7.15 1.90 -4.98
C VAL A 379 6.84 2.36 -6.40
N ARG A 380 7.36 1.61 -7.36
CA ARG A 380 7.06 1.75 -8.79
C ARG A 380 6.55 0.44 -9.35
N ASP A 381 5.62 0.51 -10.29
CA ASP A 381 5.23 -0.62 -11.12
C ASP A 381 6.31 -0.97 -12.16
N ASN A 382 6.02 -1.93 -13.03
CA ASN A 382 6.86 -2.29 -14.17
C ASN A 382 6.48 -1.54 -15.45
N ARG A 383 5.54 -0.59 -15.41
CA ARG A 383 5.03 0.10 -16.59
C ARG A 383 6.17 0.83 -17.30
N SER A 384 6.26 0.67 -18.62
CA SER A 384 7.31 1.27 -19.45
C SER A 384 6.70 1.96 -20.67
N PRO A 385 7.19 3.16 -21.07
CA PRO A 385 8.39 3.85 -20.57
C PRO A 385 8.19 4.73 -19.32
N SER A 386 6.95 4.89 -18.86
CA SER A 386 6.59 5.78 -17.75
C SER A 386 6.02 4.99 -16.57
N PRO A 387 6.86 4.50 -15.63
CA PRO A 387 6.40 3.79 -14.44
C PRO A 387 5.50 4.66 -13.58
N GLN A 388 4.44 4.10 -13.01
CA GLN A 388 3.63 4.79 -12.01
C GLN A 388 4.29 4.65 -10.64
N GLU A 389 4.35 5.74 -9.89
CA GLU A 389 4.96 5.79 -8.56
C GLU A 389 3.89 6.07 -7.50
N VAL A 390 3.87 5.24 -6.45
CA VAL A 390 2.92 5.35 -5.34
C VAL A 390 3.66 5.43 -4.01
N ARG A 391 3.18 6.33 -3.15
CA ARG A 391 3.65 6.49 -1.77
C ARG A 391 2.66 5.81 -0.83
N GLY A 392 3.16 4.87 -0.04
CA GLY A 392 2.37 4.12 0.93
C GLY A 392 1.98 4.91 2.18
N PRO A 393 1.28 4.28 3.13
CA PRO A 393 0.99 4.89 4.42
C PRO A 393 2.27 5.12 5.23
N SER A 394 2.26 6.14 6.10
CA SER A 394 3.35 6.42 7.04
C SER A 394 3.26 5.52 8.26
N LEU A 395 4.40 4.96 8.68
CA LEU A 395 4.53 4.23 9.94
C LEU A 395 5.45 5.00 10.88
N ILE A 396 5.07 5.10 12.14
CA ILE A 396 5.76 5.89 13.16
C ILE A 396 6.27 4.94 14.24
N LEU A 397 7.57 5.03 14.52
CA LEU A 397 8.20 4.44 15.69
C LEU A 397 8.57 5.57 16.65
N ARG A 398 7.95 5.58 17.83
CA ARG A 398 8.19 6.59 18.88
C ARG A 398 9.05 6.04 19.99
N TRP A 399 10.08 6.79 20.37
CA TRP A 399 10.92 6.51 21.53
C TRP A 399 10.64 7.53 22.64
N PRO A 400 9.87 7.15 23.67
CA PRO A 400 9.59 8.05 24.81
C PRO A 400 10.87 8.50 25.51
N SER A 401 10.92 9.74 25.99
CA SER A 401 12.00 10.22 26.85
C SER A 401 11.79 9.78 28.30
N ALA A 402 12.89 9.69 29.06
CA ALA A 402 12.86 9.31 30.48
C ALA A 402 12.46 10.48 31.42
N LYS A 403 12.35 11.70 30.89
CA LYS A 403 12.03 12.92 31.64
C LYS A 403 10.90 13.66 30.94
N ALA A 404 9.66 13.27 31.16
CA ALA A 404 8.54 14.16 30.84
C ALA A 404 8.25 15.04 32.09
N PRO A 405 8.48 16.37 32.06
CA PRO A 405 7.95 17.23 33.11
C PRO A 405 6.43 17.27 33.03
N GLU A 406 5.81 17.36 34.20
CA GLU A 406 4.41 17.71 34.39
C GLU A 406 4.21 19.18 33.98
N SER A 407 3.59 19.45 32.82
CA SER A 407 3.15 20.79 32.45
C SER A 407 1.68 20.97 32.83
N GLY A 408 1.40 22.00 33.63
CA GLY A 408 0.12 22.25 34.31
C GLY A 408 -0.99 22.72 33.37
N GLY A 409 -1.66 21.77 32.71
CA GLY A 409 -2.79 22.06 31.82
C GLY A 409 -4.06 22.55 32.53
N LEU A 410 -4.25 22.17 33.80
CA LEU A 410 -5.51 22.45 34.50
C LEU A 410 -5.56 23.85 35.14
N GLU A 411 -4.45 24.34 35.70
CA GLU A 411 -4.39 25.68 36.33
C GLU A 411 -4.55 26.82 35.30
N GLY A 412 -4.13 26.62 34.04
CA GLY A 412 -4.24 27.61 32.96
C GLY A 412 -5.66 27.78 32.42
N MET A 413 -6.52 26.75 32.53
CA MET A 413 -7.93 26.82 32.13
C MET A 413 -8.83 27.51 33.17
N VAL A 414 -8.44 27.48 34.45
CA VAL A 414 -9.21 28.10 35.56
C VAL A 414 -8.88 29.59 35.71
N ASN A 415 -7.78 30.07 35.13
CA ASN A 415 -7.30 31.46 35.30
C ASN A 415 -7.50 32.31 34.04
N THR A 416 -8.72 32.35 33.50
CA THR A 416 -9.01 33.06 32.25
C THR A 416 -9.34 34.54 32.40
N THR A 417 -9.64 35.06 33.59
CA THR A 417 -9.85 36.51 33.78
C THR A 417 -9.56 36.93 35.22
N LEU A 418 -8.41 37.58 35.49
CA LEU A 418 -8.11 38.56 36.58
C LEU A 418 -6.58 38.71 36.80
N PRO A 419 -6.09 39.80 37.45
CA PRO A 419 -4.65 40.12 37.58
C PRO A 419 -3.80 39.00 38.22
N ALA A 420 -2.51 38.93 37.88
CA ALA A 420 -1.52 37.91 38.25
C ALA A 420 -1.23 37.72 39.77
N TYR A 421 -2.04 38.29 40.67
CA TYR A 421 -1.78 38.34 42.11
C TYR A 421 -2.38 37.18 42.92
N PHE A 422 -2.95 36.14 42.29
CA PHE A 422 -3.61 35.04 43.01
C PHE A 422 -2.67 33.86 43.30
N ARG A 423 -2.78 33.31 44.51
CA ARG A 423 -1.89 32.27 45.08
C ARG A 423 -2.35 30.85 44.70
N SER A 424 -1.39 29.95 44.45
CA SER A 424 -1.66 28.52 44.21
C SER A 424 -1.83 27.74 45.52
N GLN A 425 -2.39 26.53 45.45
CA GLN A 425 -2.53 25.65 46.63
C GLN A 425 -1.20 25.39 47.32
N ARG A 426 -0.10 25.31 46.54
CA ARG A 426 1.25 25.15 47.06
C ARG A 426 1.72 26.38 47.84
N GLN A 427 1.36 27.59 47.39
CA GLN A 427 1.72 28.83 48.08
C GLN A 427 0.98 28.95 49.41
N ILE A 428 -0.30 28.55 49.48
CA ILE A 428 -1.07 28.52 50.73
C ILE A 428 -0.41 27.60 51.76
N ILE A 429 0.06 26.42 51.34
CA ILE A 429 0.82 25.50 52.19
C ILE A 429 2.10 26.17 52.72
N ILE A 430 2.88 26.80 51.83
CA ILE A 430 4.13 27.50 52.19
C ILE A 430 3.86 28.62 53.19
N ASP A 431 2.80 29.42 52.96
CA ASP A 431 2.44 30.55 53.81
C ASP A 431 1.96 30.08 55.20
N ALA A 432 1.17 29.00 55.26
CA ALA A 432 0.74 28.39 56.51
C ALA A 432 1.92 27.83 57.31
N GLU A 433 2.86 27.12 56.66
CA GLU A 433 4.09 26.64 57.30
C GLU A 433 4.99 27.78 57.79
N ALA A 434 5.11 28.86 57.00
CA ALA A 434 5.87 30.04 57.37
C ALA A 434 5.25 30.75 58.59
N LEU A 435 3.92 30.83 58.65
CA LEU A 435 3.19 31.41 59.78
C LEU A 435 3.41 30.59 61.06
N ILE A 436 3.33 29.25 60.98
CA ILE A 436 3.59 28.36 62.14
C ILE A 436 4.99 28.60 62.71
N LYS A 437 6.01 28.74 61.85
CA LYS A 437 7.39 29.04 62.27
C LYS A 437 7.52 30.40 62.96
N GLN A 438 6.64 31.35 62.66
CA GLN A 438 6.63 32.70 63.24
C GLN A 438 5.74 32.82 64.48
N LYS A 439 5.06 31.75 64.92
CA LYS A 439 4.10 31.77 66.05
C LYS A 439 4.66 32.39 67.33
N SER A 440 5.90 32.07 67.69
CA SER A 440 6.56 32.61 68.89
C SER A 440 6.96 34.08 68.79
N ARG A 441 6.94 34.68 67.59
CA ARG A 441 7.38 36.06 67.31
C ARG A 441 6.22 37.03 67.09
N LEU A 442 4.98 36.54 67.05
CA LEU A 442 3.79 37.33 66.76
C LEU A 442 2.87 37.36 67.99
N SER A 443 2.19 38.49 68.21
CA SER A 443 1.09 38.54 69.19
C SER A 443 -0.06 37.65 68.73
N ALA A 444 -0.87 37.16 69.67
CA ALA A 444 -2.01 36.29 69.37
C ALA A 444 -2.95 36.90 68.30
N ASP A 445 -3.26 38.20 68.42
CA ASP A 445 -4.11 38.91 67.47
C ASP A 445 -3.49 39.02 66.07
N ARG A 446 -2.17 39.28 65.98
CA ARG A 446 -1.47 39.33 64.69
C ARG A 446 -1.33 37.95 64.05
N TYR A 447 -1.16 36.90 64.85
CA TYR A 447 -1.12 35.53 64.36
C TYR A 447 -2.47 35.10 63.81
N LEU A 448 -3.56 35.37 64.54
CA LEU A 448 -4.94 35.09 64.11
C LEU A 448 -5.28 35.87 62.83
N SER A 449 -4.98 37.17 62.79
CA SER A 449 -5.21 38.01 61.61
C SER A 449 -4.47 37.49 60.37
N ARG A 450 -3.18 37.13 60.49
CA ARG A 450 -2.42 36.54 59.36
C ARG A 450 -2.95 35.18 58.93
N SER A 451 -3.36 34.33 59.87
CA SER A 451 -3.98 33.05 59.56
C SER A 451 -5.30 33.23 58.81
N ALA A 452 -6.12 34.21 59.22
CA ALA A 452 -7.37 34.56 58.56
C ALA A 452 -7.14 35.09 57.13
N THR A 453 -6.06 35.86 56.89
CA THR A 453 -5.68 36.28 55.53
C THR A 453 -5.37 35.09 54.62
N ILE A 454 -4.58 34.12 55.10
CA ILE A 454 -4.28 32.89 54.35
C ILE A 454 -5.57 32.07 54.11
N GLY A 455 -6.48 32.04 55.09
CA GLY A 455 -7.82 31.46 54.92
C GLY A 455 -8.65 32.18 53.85
N GLY A 456 -8.53 33.50 53.75
CA GLY A 456 -9.12 34.30 52.67
C GLY A 456 -8.58 33.91 51.30
N ASP A 457 -7.26 33.69 51.18
CA ASP A 457 -6.63 33.21 49.94
C ASP A 457 -7.12 31.79 49.57
N GLN A 458 -7.26 30.89 50.55
CA GLN A 458 -7.81 29.54 50.35
C GLN A 458 -9.27 29.58 49.88
N ARG A 459 -10.09 30.51 50.37
CA ARG A 459 -11.47 30.72 49.92
C ARG A 459 -11.52 31.09 48.44
N ILE A 460 -10.71 32.08 48.04
CA ILE A 460 -10.68 32.56 46.65
C ILE A 460 -10.27 31.42 45.71
N LEU A 461 -9.25 30.65 46.08
CA LEU A 461 -8.81 29.50 45.28
C LEU A 461 -9.91 28.43 45.18
N ARG A 462 -10.58 28.10 46.29
CA ARG A 462 -11.68 27.14 46.33
C ARG A 462 -12.86 27.61 45.46
N GLY A 463 -13.23 28.89 45.53
CA GLY A 463 -14.31 29.49 44.76
C GLY A 463 -14.14 29.28 43.26
N ARG A 464 -12.92 29.43 42.74
CA ARG A 464 -12.61 29.19 41.31
C ARG A 464 -12.80 27.75 40.88
N TYR A 465 -12.34 26.81 41.68
CA TYR A 465 -12.56 25.39 41.40
C TYR A 465 -14.04 24.99 41.53
N SER A 466 -14.79 25.61 42.46
CA SER A 466 -16.25 25.48 42.57
C SER A 466 -16.99 26.06 41.36
N GLN A 467 -16.59 27.24 40.89
CA GLN A 467 -17.14 27.87 39.69
C GLN A 467 -16.87 27.02 38.45
N PHE A 468 -15.65 26.48 38.33
CA PHE A 468 -15.31 25.54 37.26
C PHE A 468 -16.22 24.30 37.29
N LEU A 469 -16.60 23.80 38.47
CA LEU A 469 -17.56 22.70 38.66
C LEU A 469 -19.04 23.08 38.42
N GLY A 470 -19.35 24.35 38.12
CA GLY A 470 -20.69 24.83 37.84
C GLY A 470 -21.50 25.32 39.05
N GLY A 471 -20.84 25.64 40.17
CA GLY A 471 -21.51 26.31 41.29
C GLY A 471 -21.73 27.80 41.02
N GLU A 472 -22.95 28.29 41.25
CA GLU A 472 -23.24 29.74 41.28
C GLU A 472 -22.60 30.37 42.54
N GLU A 473 -22.01 31.55 42.39
CA GLU A 473 -21.28 32.22 43.46
C GLU A 473 -22.26 32.80 44.51
N GLU A 474 -22.10 32.44 45.79
CA GLU A 474 -22.73 33.17 46.89
C GLU A 474 -22.00 34.52 47.06
N GLY A 475 -22.55 35.56 46.44
CA GLY A 475 -22.39 36.98 46.78
C GLY A 475 -20.97 37.56 46.71
N GLU A 476 -20.70 38.35 45.67
CA GLU A 476 -19.55 39.26 45.66
C GLU A 476 -19.64 40.29 46.81
N PRO A 477 -18.52 40.63 47.50
CA PRO A 477 -18.44 41.84 48.30
C PRO A 477 -18.22 43.06 47.39
N GLU A 478 -19.12 44.04 47.47
CA GLU A 478 -18.95 45.36 46.84
C GLU A 478 -17.66 46.03 47.33
N LEU A 479 -16.80 46.44 46.39
CA LEU A 479 -15.57 47.16 46.68
C LEU A 479 -15.88 48.64 47.00
N PRO A 480 -15.24 49.24 48.02
CA PRO A 480 -15.43 50.65 48.32
C PRO A 480 -14.66 51.52 47.31
N THR A 481 -15.38 52.24 46.43
CA THR A 481 -14.76 53.32 45.65
C THR A 481 -14.72 54.59 46.48
N ALA A 482 -13.52 55.10 46.71
CA ALA A 482 -13.30 56.40 47.33
C ALA A 482 -13.60 57.51 46.32
N ASP A 483 -14.82 58.04 46.36
CA ASP A 483 -15.13 59.45 46.13
C ASP A 483 -16.38 59.78 46.95
N ALA A 484 -16.27 60.84 47.73
CA ALA A 484 -17.13 61.15 48.85
C ALA A 484 -18.31 62.08 48.48
N ASP A 485 -19.30 61.99 49.35
CA ASP A 485 -20.20 63.06 49.81
C ASP A 485 -21.46 63.42 49.01
N GLY A 486 -22.61 63.30 49.69
CA GLY A 486 -23.84 63.95 49.25
C GLY A 486 -25.17 63.47 49.82
N HIS A 487 -25.30 63.39 51.15
CA HIS A 487 -26.51 63.68 51.94
C HIS A 487 -27.90 63.04 51.64
N HIS A 488 -28.37 62.37 52.70
CA HIS A 488 -29.66 62.52 53.41
C HIS A 488 -31.00 62.03 52.84
N ASP A 489 -31.61 61.24 53.74
CA ASP A 489 -32.99 61.28 54.23
C ASP A 489 -34.12 60.70 53.37
N GLY A 490 -34.90 59.82 54.01
CA GLY A 490 -36.24 59.50 53.54
C GLY A 490 -36.73 58.11 53.91
N ASP A 491 -36.95 57.89 55.19
CA ASP A 491 -38.21 57.38 55.79
C ASP A 491 -38.93 56.13 55.21
N GLY A 492 -39.36 55.28 56.16
CA GLY A 492 -40.66 54.61 56.13
C GLY A 492 -40.90 53.49 55.11
N HIS A 493 -40.85 52.23 55.55
CA HIS A 493 -42.03 51.59 56.17
C HIS A 493 -41.84 50.07 56.34
N ASP A 494 -41.88 49.71 57.62
CA ASP A 494 -42.35 48.46 58.21
C ASP A 494 -43.54 47.80 57.47
N HIS A 495 -43.52 46.48 57.34
CA HIS A 495 -44.66 45.62 57.67
C HIS A 495 -44.19 44.22 58.09
N GLY A 496 -43.91 44.08 59.38
CA GLY A 496 -44.68 43.23 60.29
C GLY A 496 -45.00 41.78 59.89
N GLY A 497 -44.23 40.86 60.46
CA GLY A 497 -44.75 39.96 61.52
C GLY A 497 -45.43 38.63 61.14
N PRO A 498 -45.45 37.65 62.07
CA PRO A 498 -45.28 36.20 61.86
C PRO A 498 -46.59 35.44 62.24
N PRO A 499 -46.66 34.14 62.66
CA PRO A 499 -45.71 33.01 62.72
C PRO A 499 -46.30 31.64 62.24
N GLN A 500 -45.52 30.55 62.19
CA GLN A 500 -45.72 29.28 62.95
C GLN A 500 -44.95 28.07 62.39
N GLN A 501 -44.24 27.40 63.32
CA GLN A 501 -43.66 26.04 63.28
C GLN A 501 -44.77 24.96 63.09
N PRO A 502 -44.52 23.63 62.90
CA PRO A 502 -43.29 22.87 63.18
C PRO A 502 -42.91 21.72 62.19
N GLY A 503 -41.66 21.24 62.31
CA GLY A 503 -41.44 19.80 62.49
C GLY A 503 -40.92 18.94 61.33
N VAL A 504 -39.89 18.18 61.70
CA VAL A 504 -39.57 16.79 61.30
C VAL A 504 -38.67 16.58 60.07
N GLY A 505 -37.37 16.40 60.36
CA GLY A 505 -36.74 15.08 60.22
C GLY A 505 -36.37 14.55 58.83
N PHE A 506 -35.05 14.54 58.57
CA PHE A 506 -34.25 13.45 57.99
C PHE A 506 -34.87 12.55 56.89
N GLY A 507 -34.33 12.65 55.67
CA GLY A 507 -34.34 11.55 54.69
C GLY A 507 -34.82 11.95 53.28
N ALA A 508 -33.85 12.12 52.36
CA ALA A 508 -33.95 12.09 50.90
C ALA A 508 -34.98 13.01 50.19
N PRO A 509 -34.47 13.91 49.35
CA PRO A 509 -34.95 13.94 47.97
C PRO A 509 -33.76 13.98 47.00
N GLU A 510 -33.14 12.82 46.79
CA GLU A 510 -32.64 12.55 45.45
C GLU A 510 -33.86 12.25 44.57
N ASP A 511 -33.85 12.78 43.35
CA ASP A 511 -34.77 12.46 42.26
C ASP A 511 -36.12 13.22 42.16
N VAL A 512 -36.08 14.56 42.23
CA VAL A 512 -37.14 15.40 41.61
C VAL A 512 -36.60 16.40 40.58
N LEU A 513 -35.34 16.83 40.70
CA LEU A 513 -34.67 17.69 39.71
C LEU A 513 -34.16 16.93 38.47
N ALA A 514 -33.89 15.63 38.58
CA ALA A 514 -33.39 14.80 37.46
C ALA A 514 -34.48 14.40 36.44
N LYS A 515 -35.77 14.56 36.78
CA LYS A 515 -36.88 14.14 35.91
C LYS A 515 -37.51 15.25 35.07
N PHE A 516 -37.27 16.53 35.37
CA PHE A 516 -37.91 17.64 34.66
C PHE A 516 -37.04 18.89 34.43
N GLY A 517 -35.76 18.86 34.79
CA GLY A 517 -34.80 19.91 34.40
C GLY A 517 -33.96 19.45 33.22
N HIS A 518 -34.00 20.17 32.10
CA HIS A 518 -32.87 20.15 31.16
C HIS A 518 -31.67 20.72 31.93
N PRO A 519 -30.58 19.97 32.17
CA PRO A 519 -29.37 20.58 32.70
C PRO A 519 -28.91 21.58 31.64
N HIS A 520 -28.90 22.86 31.99
CA HIS A 520 -28.10 23.82 31.26
C HIS A 520 -26.63 23.47 31.58
N ASP A 521 -26.09 22.52 30.81
CA ASP A 521 -24.70 22.07 30.82
C ASP A 521 -23.78 23.19 30.29
N ASP A 522 -23.69 24.30 31.02
CA ASP A 522 -22.82 25.42 30.69
C ASP A 522 -21.61 25.53 31.64
N SER A 523 -21.36 24.48 32.44
CA SER A 523 -20.14 24.41 33.25
C SER A 523 -18.95 23.89 32.40
N PRO A 524 -17.79 24.55 32.43
CA PRO A 524 -16.57 24.04 31.79
C PRO A 524 -16.17 22.62 32.25
N ALA A 525 -16.52 22.21 33.48
CA ALA A 525 -16.27 20.86 33.99
C ALA A 525 -17.13 19.76 33.36
N SER A 526 -18.15 20.10 32.55
CA SER A 526 -18.91 19.13 31.76
C SER A 526 -18.02 18.32 30.80
N SER A 527 -16.90 18.93 30.36
CA SER A 527 -15.88 18.33 29.51
C SER A 527 -14.99 17.29 30.21
N LEU A 528 -14.97 17.26 31.55
CA LEU A 528 -14.27 16.24 32.33
C LEU A 528 -15.15 15.00 32.47
N ASP A 529 -14.52 13.83 32.43
CA ASP A 529 -15.21 12.58 32.75
C ASP A 529 -15.74 12.61 34.20
N PRO A 530 -16.81 11.84 34.52
CA PRO A 530 -17.46 11.88 35.82
C PRO A 530 -16.54 11.54 37.01
N GLU A 531 -15.54 10.67 36.79
CA GLU A 531 -14.61 10.23 37.84
C GLU A 531 -13.61 11.35 38.18
N THR A 532 -13.03 11.97 37.16
CA THR A 532 -12.15 13.14 37.28
C THR A 532 -12.88 14.33 37.92
N ARG A 533 -14.16 14.54 37.57
CA ARG A 533 -15.01 15.57 38.19
C ARG A 533 -15.25 15.30 39.69
N ALA A 534 -15.43 14.04 40.08
CA ALA A 534 -15.61 13.66 41.48
C ALA A 534 -14.33 13.90 42.31
N ILE A 535 -13.16 13.60 41.75
CA ILE A 535 -11.86 13.88 42.41
C ILE A 535 -11.65 15.39 42.58
N LEU A 536 -12.04 16.20 41.59
CA LEU A 536 -11.96 17.67 41.70
C LEU A 536 -12.88 18.21 42.81
N LYS A 537 -14.08 17.63 42.97
CA LYS A 537 -15.00 17.96 44.07
C LYS A 537 -14.37 17.64 45.44
N GLN A 538 -13.71 16.50 45.58
CA GLN A 538 -12.99 16.15 46.81
C GLN A 538 -11.86 17.15 47.12
N ALA A 539 -11.18 17.68 46.10
CA ALA A 539 -10.19 18.73 46.29
C ALA A 539 -10.81 20.00 46.89
N VAL A 540 -11.96 20.44 46.37
CA VAL A 540 -12.71 21.61 46.86
C VAL A 540 -13.18 21.41 48.31
N ASP A 541 -13.66 20.22 48.66
CA ASP A 541 -14.11 19.88 50.02
C ASP A 541 -12.94 19.95 51.02
N GLU A 542 -11.76 19.44 50.65
CA GLU A 542 -10.54 19.53 51.46
C GLU A 542 -10.05 20.99 51.60
N MET A 543 -10.20 21.81 50.55
CA MET A 543 -9.91 23.26 50.63
C MET A 543 -10.84 23.97 51.61
N TRP A 544 -12.12 23.57 51.71
CA TRP A 544 -13.05 24.13 52.69
C TRP A 544 -12.63 23.83 54.13
N GLN A 545 -12.19 22.59 54.40
CA GLN A 545 -11.68 22.21 55.72
C GLN A 545 -10.41 23.02 56.06
N SER A 546 -9.49 23.15 55.11
CA SER A 546 -8.29 23.99 55.23
C SER A 546 -8.65 25.46 55.55
N GLU A 547 -9.58 26.05 54.80
CA GLU A 547 -10.08 27.42 55.01
C GLU A 547 -10.63 27.61 56.42
N ARG A 548 -11.46 26.67 56.89
CA ARG A 548 -12.10 26.74 58.21
C ARG A 548 -11.07 26.78 59.35
N GLU A 549 -10.08 25.89 59.31
CA GLU A 549 -9.02 25.85 60.33
C GLU A 549 -8.12 27.09 60.28
N LEU A 550 -7.82 27.61 59.08
CA LEU A 550 -7.05 28.85 58.91
C LEU A 550 -7.77 30.06 59.52
N ARG A 551 -9.10 30.17 59.35
CA ARG A 551 -9.91 31.24 59.94
C ARG A 551 -9.97 31.18 61.47
N GLN A 552 -9.85 30.00 62.05
CA GLN A 552 -9.80 29.80 63.51
C GLN A 552 -8.41 30.05 64.11
N GLY A 553 -7.41 30.41 63.29
CA GLY A 553 -6.03 30.60 63.75
C GLY A 553 -5.27 29.29 63.99
N HIS A 554 -5.68 28.20 63.33
CA HIS A 554 -5.08 26.87 63.44
C HIS A 554 -4.42 26.41 62.12
N PRO A 555 -3.38 27.09 61.61
CA PRO A 555 -2.70 26.68 60.38
C PRO A 555 -2.07 25.28 60.47
N ASP A 556 -1.70 24.83 61.67
CA ASP A 556 -1.21 23.47 61.94
C ASP A 556 -2.26 22.39 61.66
N LYS A 557 -3.54 22.67 61.95
CA LYS A 557 -4.66 21.79 61.63
C LYS A 557 -5.13 21.93 60.18
N ALA A 558 -4.88 23.06 59.54
CA ALA A 558 -5.22 23.30 58.14
C ALA A 558 -4.32 22.52 57.16
N LEU A 559 -3.02 22.40 57.46
CA LEU A 559 -2.01 21.82 56.57
C LEU A 559 -2.36 20.41 56.04
N PRO A 560 -2.83 19.45 56.86
CA PRO A 560 -3.23 18.13 56.36
C PRO A 560 -4.30 18.17 55.27
N PHE A 561 -5.31 19.03 55.44
CA PHE A 561 -6.36 19.23 54.43
C PHE A 561 -5.79 19.92 53.18
N ALA A 562 -4.93 20.93 53.36
CA ALA A 562 -4.28 21.62 52.25
C ALA A 562 -3.41 20.68 51.40
N TYR A 563 -2.71 19.73 52.03
CA TYR A 563 -1.92 18.69 51.34
C TYR A 563 -2.79 17.68 50.60
N LYS A 564 -3.92 17.26 51.16
CA LYS A 564 -4.88 16.38 50.48
C LYS A 564 -5.50 17.07 49.26
N ALA A 565 -5.90 18.33 49.40
CA ALA A 565 -6.40 19.14 48.28
C ALA A 565 -5.35 19.20 47.14
N LEU A 566 -4.08 19.46 47.46
CA LEU A 566 -3.01 19.48 46.46
C LEU A 566 -2.83 18.11 45.77
N ARG A 567 -2.98 17.00 46.50
CA ARG A 567 -2.89 15.66 45.92
C ARG A 567 -4.02 15.41 44.92
N PHE A 568 -5.26 15.74 45.28
CA PHE A 568 -6.41 15.57 44.38
C PHE A 568 -6.30 16.45 43.13
N ILE A 569 -5.82 17.70 43.25
CA ILE A 569 -5.54 18.56 42.09
C ILE A 569 -4.54 17.90 41.13
N LYS A 570 -3.48 17.29 41.66
CA LYS A 570 -2.48 16.58 40.83
C LYS A 570 -3.06 15.37 40.11
N GLU A 571 -3.93 14.61 40.78
CA GLU A 571 -4.59 13.44 40.20
C GLU A 571 -5.49 13.84 39.02
N VAL A 572 -6.26 14.92 39.18
CA VAL A 572 -7.06 15.52 38.10
C VAL A 572 -6.18 16.00 36.93
N GLN A 573 -5.03 16.61 37.21
CA GLN A 573 -4.06 17.02 36.19
C GLN A 573 -3.47 15.84 35.40
N GLN A 574 -3.27 14.69 36.06
CA GLN A 574 -2.76 13.50 35.41
C GLN A 574 -3.83 12.81 34.55
N ALA A 575 -5.08 12.76 35.01
CA ALA A 575 -6.21 12.16 34.28
C ALA A 575 -6.57 12.93 33.01
N THR A 576 -6.48 14.27 33.03
CA THR A 576 -6.83 15.16 31.91
C THR A 576 -5.77 15.27 30.82
N ARG A 577 -4.61 14.63 30.99
CA ARG A 577 -3.46 14.74 30.06
C ARG A 577 -3.71 14.12 28.68
N ILE A 578 -4.84 13.45 28.45
CA ILE A 578 -5.08 12.64 27.25
C ILE A 578 -5.69 13.44 26.08
N PHE A 579 -6.30 14.62 26.26
CA PHE A 579 -6.75 15.47 25.14
C PHE A 579 -6.89 16.94 25.57
N LEU A 580 -5.93 17.78 25.17
CA LEU A 580 -6.16 19.23 25.07
C LEU A 580 -6.24 19.56 23.58
N ALA A 581 -7.47 19.60 23.07
CA ALA A 581 -7.75 20.28 21.81
C ALA A 581 -7.35 21.75 21.98
N ARG A 582 -6.65 22.31 20.99
CA ARG A 582 -6.41 23.75 20.85
C ARG A 582 -7.73 24.49 21.12
N VAL A 583 -7.84 25.17 22.26
CA VAL A 583 -8.93 26.11 22.52
C VAL A 583 -8.84 27.17 21.42
N GLY A 584 -9.93 27.34 20.68
CA GLY A 584 -10.01 28.36 19.64
C GLY A 584 -9.84 29.76 20.24
N PRO A 585 -9.53 30.79 19.43
CA PRO A 585 -9.44 32.16 19.92
C PRO A 585 -10.77 32.57 20.55
N GLU A 586 -10.74 32.98 21.82
CA GLU A 586 -11.88 33.64 22.48
C GLU A 586 -12.13 34.99 21.78
N LEU A 587 -13.35 35.16 21.28
CA LEU A 587 -13.78 36.44 20.73
C LEU A 587 -14.09 37.42 21.87
N PRO A 588 -13.84 38.72 21.69
CA PRO A 588 -14.20 39.72 22.68
C PRO A 588 -15.71 39.67 22.99
N PRO A 589 -16.12 39.93 24.25
CA PRO A 589 -17.53 39.94 24.65
C PRO A 589 -18.34 40.88 23.76
N ILE A 590 -19.52 40.41 23.33
CA ILE A 590 -20.42 41.24 22.53
C ILE A 590 -21.01 42.31 23.44
N ASP A 591 -20.85 43.57 23.06
CA ASP A 591 -21.51 44.70 23.73
C ASP A 591 -23.04 44.67 23.43
N PRO A 592 -23.90 44.34 24.42
CA PRO A 592 -25.34 44.26 24.21
C PRO A 592 -25.97 45.61 23.84
N THR A 593 -25.33 46.73 24.19
CA THR A 593 -25.83 48.07 23.88
C THR A 593 -25.71 48.43 22.39
N ARG A 594 -24.82 47.73 21.67
CA ARG A 594 -24.59 47.92 20.23
C ARG A 594 -25.36 46.92 19.36
N ARG A 595 -26.08 45.98 19.98
CA ARG A 595 -26.88 44.98 19.29
C ARG A 595 -28.13 45.66 18.70
N MET A 596 -28.43 45.41 17.42
CA MET A 596 -29.59 45.96 16.69
C MET A 596 -29.56 47.47 16.39
N THR A 597 -28.49 48.21 16.68
CA THR A 597 -28.40 49.66 16.45
C THR A 597 -27.82 50.05 15.07
N GLY A 598 -27.49 49.08 14.22
CA GLY A 598 -26.95 49.31 12.88
C GLY A 598 -27.98 49.90 11.91
N LYS A 599 -27.58 50.92 11.14
CA LYS A 599 -28.41 51.48 10.05
C LYS A 599 -28.67 50.42 8.98
N ARG A 600 -29.93 50.27 8.56
CA ARG A 600 -30.39 49.23 7.63
C ARG A 600 -30.34 49.64 6.15
N GLU A 601 -29.65 50.74 5.83
CA GLU A 601 -29.49 51.25 4.48
C GLU A 601 -28.65 50.27 3.64
N GLY A 602 -29.20 49.81 2.50
CA GLY A 602 -28.54 48.87 1.60
C GLY A 602 -28.80 47.38 1.87
N LEU A 603 -29.65 47.01 2.83
CA LEU A 603 -30.02 45.62 3.07
C LEU A 603 -31.12 45.16 2.09
N ALA A 604 -30.83 44.12 1.30
CA ALA A 604 -31.76 43.57 0.32
C ALA A 604 -33.02 42.93 0.95
N ASN A 605 -34.11 42.90 0.17
CA ASN A 605 -35.41 42.34 0.55
C ASN A 605 -35.31 40.85 0.95
N ARG A 606 -36.18 40.40 1.86
CA ARG A 606 -36.22 39.03 2.43
C ARG A 606 -36.91 38.00 1.53
N THR A 607 -37.60 38.42 0.48
CA THR A 607 -38.15 37.52 -0.54
C THR A 607 -37.04 37.06 -1.49
N LEU A 608 -36.77 35.77 -1.44
CA LEU A 608 -35.78 35.12 -2.29
C LEU A 608 -36.51 34.40 -3.41
N ASP A 609 -36.31 34.86 -4.65
CA ASP A 609 -36.75 34.10 -5.82
C ASP A 609 -35.96 32.79 -5.89
N LEU A 610 -36.68 31.67 -5.96
CA LEU A 610 -36.09 30.37 -6.20
C LEU A 610 -35.64 30.31 -7.66
N THR A 611 -34.38 30.66 -7.92
CA THR A 611 -33.78 30.48 -9.23
C THR A 611 -33.48 29.00 -9.46
N PRO A 612 -33.98 28.38 -10.54
CA PRO A 612 -33.57 27.04 -10.91
C PRO A 612 -32.05 26.99 -11.09
N VAL A 613 -31.39 25.98 -10.53
CA VAL A 613 -29.97 25.74 -10.81
C VAL A 613 -29.88 25.26 -12.26
N GLU A 614 -29.20 26.03 -13.11
CA GLU A 614 -28.79 25.56 -14.44
C GLU A 614 -27.90 24.32 -14.27
N ARG A 615 -28.46 23.16 -14.61
CA ARG A 615 -27.71 21.90 -14.64
C ARG A 615 -26.96 21.77 -15.95
N GLN A 616 -25.76 21.19 -15.89
CA GLN A 616 -24.89 20.99 -17.06
C GLN A 616 -25.43 19.94 -18.05
N ASP A 617 -26.56 19.28 -17.74
CA ASP A 617 -27.20 18.26 -18.57
C ASP A 617 -28.20 18.83 -19.61
N GLY A 618 -28.26 20.14 -19.80
CA GLY A 618 -29.22 20.79 -20.73
C GLY A 618 -29.35 20.10 -22.10
N PRO A 619 -28.24 19.88 -22.85
CA PRO A 619 -28.27 19.17 -24.13
C PRO A 619 -28.75 17.72 -24.03
N ALA A 620 -28.35 16.99 -22.98
CA ALA A 620 -28.77 15.60 -22.75
C ALA A 620 -30.26 15.50 -22.42
N ALA A 621 -30.77 16.38 -21.56
CA ALA A 621 -32.18 16.45 -21.19
C ALA A 621 -33.06 16.86 -22.38
N ALA A 622 -32.59 17.79 -23.22
CA ALA A 622 -33.29 18.19 -24.44
C ALA A 622 -33.37 17.03 -25.45
N ALA A 623 -32.24 16.34 -25.70
CA ALA A 623 -32.22 15.16 -26.57
C ALA A 623 -33.09 14.02 -26.01
N TRP A 624 -33.06 13.78 -24.70
CA TRP A 624 -33.90 12.78 -24.06
C TRP A 624 -35.38 13.08 -24.33
N ARG A 625 -35.85 14.31 -24.10
CA ARG A 625 -37.24 14.73 -24.40
C ARG A 625 -37.60 14.57 -25.88
N ALA A 626 -36.73 15.05 -26.78
CA ALA A 626 -36.93 14.95 -28.22
C ALA A 626 -37.05 13.50 -28.73
N LEU A 627 -36.34 12.55 -28.09
CA LEU A 627 -36.39 11.12 -28.43
C LEU A 627 -37.60 10.38 -27.84
N GLY A 628 -38.39 11.03 -26.99
CA GLY A 628 -39.49 10.41 -26.24
C GLY A 628 -40.79 10.21 -27.02
N SER A 629 -41.86 10.03 -26.24
CA SER A 629 -43.24 9.94 -26.73
C SER A 629 -44.14 11.06 -26.18
N GLY A 630 -43.55 12.04 -25.47
CA GLY A 630 -44.27 13.17 -24.89
C GLY A 630 -44.52 14.33 -25.88
N PRO A 631 -45.07 15.45 -25.42
CA PRO A 631 -45.41 16.60 -26.29
C PRO A 631 -44.19 17.19 -27.01
N ASP A 632 -42.99 17.11 -26.42
CA ASP A 632 -41.74 17.58 -27.01
C ASP A 632 -41.08 16.57 -27.98
N ALA A 633 -41.73 15.43 -28.28
CA ALA A 633 -41.13 14.36 -29.07
C ALA A 633 -41.05 14.69 -30.56
N ILE A 634 -39.86 14.56 -31.15
CA ILE A 634 -39.61 14.77 -32.57
C ILE A 634 -39.61 13.42 -33.29
N ARG A 635 -40.59 13.15 -34.16
CA ARG A 635 -40.72 11.86 -34.87
C ARG A 635 -39.72 11.67 -36.03
N GLY A 636 -39.06 12.74 -36.46
CA GLY A 636 -38.06 12.73 -37.54
C GLY A 636 -36.60 12.87 -37.05
N PRO A 637 -35.70 13.36 -37.93
CA PRO A 637 -34.31 13.67 -37.59
C PRO A 637 -34.21 14.65 -36.43
N VAL A 638 -33.47 14.26 -35.39
CA VAL A 638 -33.19 15.11 -34.22
C VAL A 638 -31.81 15.75 -34.41
N ASN A 639 -31.66 17.03 -34.05
CA ASN A 639 -30.33 17.65 -34.02
C ASN A 639 -29.51 17.07 -32.85
N LEU A 640 -28.58 16.18 -33.16
CA LEU A 640 -27.73 15.50 -32.17
C LEU A 640 -26.38 16.20 -31.95
N ALA A 641 -26.05 17.27 -32.68
CA ALA A 641 -24.75 17.94 -32.54
C ALA A 641 -24.50 18.52 -31.13
N PRO A 642 -25.47 19.18 -30.46
CA PRO A 642 -25.30 19.64 -29.09
C PRO A 642 -25.08 18.48 -28.11
N LEU A 643 -25.76 17.35 -28.33
CA LEU A 643 -25.59 16.17 -27.51
C LEU A 643 -24.21 15.53 -27.68
N GLU A 644 -23.69 15.48 -28.91
CA GLU A 644 -22.34 14.97 -29.20
C GLU A 644 -21.24 15.85 -28.59
N GLN A 645 -21.40 17.17 -28.62
CA GLN A 645 -20.49 18.08 -27.93
C GLN A 645 -20.55 17.85 -26.42
N TRP A 646 -21.76 17.75 -25.86
CA TRP A 646 -21.96 17.46 -24.44
C TRP A 646 -21.34 16.13 -24.00
N ALA A 647 -21.49 15.07 -24.80
CA ALA A 647 -20.91 13.75 -24.50
C ALA A 647 -19.38 13.81 -24.46
N ARG A 648 -18.76 14.58 -25.37
CA ARG A 648 -17.30 14.78 -25.40
C ARG A 648 -16.80 15.60 -24.22
N THR A 649 -17.48 16.71 -23.86
CA THR A 649 -17.04 17.56 -22.74
C THR A 649 -17.21 16.90 -21.37
N HIS A 650 -18.05 15.87 -21.27
CA HIS A 650 -18.33 15.17 -20.02
C HIS A 650 -17.85 13.72 -20.03
N ALA A 651 -16.98 13.32 -20.96
CA ALA A 651 -16.53 11.94 -21.13
C ALA A 651 -15.98 11.33 -19.82
N ASP A 652 -15.26 12.10 -19.02
CA ASP A 652 -14.62 11.65 -17.77
C ASP A 652 -15.63 11.24 -16.67
N ARG A 653 -16.84 11.80 -16.68
CA ARG A 653 -17.90 11.45 -15.70
C ARG A 653 -18.89 10.42 -16.22
N LEU A 654 -18.90 10.16 -17.53
CA LEU A 654 -19.85 9.25 -18.14
C LEU A 654 -19.45 7.79 -17.85
N PRO A 655 -20.39 6.92 -17.41
CA PRO A 655 -20.08 5.51 -17.18
C PRO A 655 -19.53 4.80 -18.43
N ASP A 656 -20.06 5.17 -19.60
CA ASP A 656 -19.59 4.67 -20.90
C ASP A 656 -19.82 5.71 -22.01
N ALA A 657 -18.88 6.66 -22.14
CA ALA A 657 -18.94 7.71 -23.16
C ALA A 657 -18.92 7.15 -24.60
N LEU A 658 -18.25 6.02 -24.83
CA LEU A 658 -18.19 5.40 -26.16
C LEU A 658 -19.54 4.79 -26.54
N ALA A 659 -20.19 4.05 -25.64
CA ALA A 659 -21.52 3.50 -25.91
C ALA A 659 -22.51 4.61 -26.26
N LEU A 660 -22.44 5.76 -25.56
CA LEU A 660 -23.30 6.90 -25.85
C LEU A 660 -23.01 7.48 -27.23
N THR A 661 -21.74 7.63 -27.59
CA THR A 661 -21.33 8.09 -28.92
C THR A 661 -21.80 7.15 -30.02
N GLY A 662 -21.70 5.82 -29.80
CA GLY A 662 -22.23 4.81 -30.72
C GLY A 662 -23.75 4.86 -30.87
N ALA A 663 -24.48 5.11 -29.79
CA ALA A 663 -25.94 5.28 -29.84
C ALA A 663 -26.36 6.57 -30.55
N ILE A 664 -25.60 7.66 -30.40
CA ILE A 664 -25.77 8.91 -31.16
C ILE A 664 -25.58 8.64 -32.66
N ASP A 665 -24.52 7.91 -33.04
CA ASP A 665 -24.27 7.52 -34.44
C ASP A 665 -25.40 6.66 -35.01
N ALA A 666 -25.90 5.69 -34.25
CA ALA A 666 -27.00 4.82 -34.68
C ALA A 666 -28.26 5.62 -35.04
N VAL A 667 -28.67 6.57 -34.18
CA VAL A 667 -29.85 7.43 -34.44
C VAL A 667 -29.58 8.45 -35.54
N ARG A 668 -28.35 8.96 -35.68
CA ARG A 668 -27.97 9.87 -36.78
C ARG A 668 -28.14 9.19 -38.13
N ARG A 669 -27.81 7.91 -38.23
CA ARG A 669 -27.82 7.16 -39.50
C ARG A 669 -29.17 6.55 -39.84
N ASP A 670 -29.92 6.10 -38.84
CA ASP A 670 -31.32 5.72 -39.01
C ASP A 670 -32.20 6.48 -38.00
N PRO A 671 -32.66 7.69 -38.34
CA PRO A 671 -33.49 8.50 -37.45
C PRO A 671 -34.87 7.89 -37.16
N ALA A 672 -35.32 6.93 -37.99
CA ALA A 672 -36.61 6.26 -37.86
C ALA A 672 -36.53 4.96 -37.04
N CYS A 673 -35.32 4.42 -36.83
CA CYS A 673 -35.10 3.21 -36.02
C CYS A 673 -35.57 3.38 -34.57
N ALA A 674 -36.76 2.83 -34.26
CA ALA A 674 -37.35 2.90 -32.92
C ALA A 674 -36.44 2.28 -31.84
N ALA A 675 -35.78 1.15 -32.13
CA ALA A 675 -34.85 0.50 -31.22
C ALA A 675 -33.62 1.37 -30.93
N CYS A 676 -33.06 2.03 -31.95
CA CYS A 676 -31.90 2.91 -31.84
C CYS A 676 -32.24 4.14 -30.98
N ARG A 677 -33.41 4.74 -31.21
CA ARG A 677 -33.92 5.87 -30.42
C ARG A 677 -34.17 5.50 -28.97
N ALA A 678 -34.76 4.34 -28.71
CA ALA A 678 -34.99 3.83 -27.37
C ALA A 678 -33.66 3.55 -26.64
N SER A 679 -32.69 2.96 -27.33
CA SER A 679 -31.35 2.70 -26.80
C SER A 679 -30.63 4.00 -26.41
N LEU A 680 -30.61 4.99 -27.31
CA LEU A 680 -30.02 6.30 -27.02
C LEU A 680 -30.71 6.97 -25.81
N ARG A 681 -32.05 6.94 -25.77
CA ARG A 681 -32.81 7.51 -24.65
C ARG A 681 -32.53 6.80 -23.32
N ALA A 682 -32.35 5.48 -23.31
CA ALA A 682 -31.97 4.73 -22.12
C ALA A 682 -30.58 5.10 -21.62
N GLN A 683 -29.59 5.23 -22.52
CA GLN A 683 -28.24 5.65 -22.15
C GLN A 683 -28.20 7.08 -21.61
N LEU A 684 -28.94 8.00 -22.21
CA LEU A 684 -29.07 9.37 -21.71
C LEU A 684 -29.63 9.42 -20.28
N TRP A 685 -30.59 8.55 -19.96
CA TRP A 685 -31.16 8.47 -18.61
C TRP A 685 -30.11 8.09 -17.56
N THR A 686 -29.22 7.17 -17.89
CA THR A 686 -28.12 6.76 -16.99
C THR A 686 -26.98 7.77 -16.93
N ALA A 687 -26.83 8.59 -17.96
CA ALA A 687 -25.75 9.55 -18.13
C ALA A 687 -25.99 10.89 -17.41
N MET A 688 -27.25 11.32 -17.30
CA MET A 688 -27.62 12.56 -16.63
C MET A 688 -27.43 12.46 -15.10
N GLU A 689 -27.10 13.59 -14.48
CA GLU A 689 -26.97 13.70 -13.03
C GLU A 689 -28.30 13.37 -12.36
N ARG A 690 -28.22 12.51 -11.34
CA ARG A 690 -29.37 12.25 -10.48
C ARG A 690 -29.71 13.53 -9.73
N PRO A 691 -30.98 13.96 -9.72
CA PRO A 691 -31.39 15.12 -8.94
C PRO A 691 -31.03 14.86 -7.47
N LEU A 692 -30.16 15.69 -6.90
CA LEU A 692 -29.84 15.66 -5.48
C LEU A 692 -31.09 16.10 -4.72
N GLY A 693 -31.63 15.24 -3.86
CA GLY A 693 -32.75 15.57 -2.98
C GLY A 693 -32.39 16.53 -1.84
N GLN A 694 -31.18 17.07 -1.83
CA GLN A 694 -30.70 17.99 -0.80
C GLN A 694 -30.69 19.42 -1.37
N PRO A 695 -31.18 20.41 -0.61
CA PRO A 695 -31.09 21.81 -1.01
C PRO A 695 -29.62 22.20 -1.18
N ALA A 696 -29.24 22.62 -2.39
CA ALA A 696 -27.89 23.11 -2.65
C ALA A 696 -27.63 24.41 -1.87
N ARG A 697 -26.38 24.58 -1.40
CA ARG A 697 -25.95 25.83 -0.77
C ARG A 697 -26.13 26.97 -1.78
N ARG A 698 -26.69 28.09 -1.33
CA ARG A 698 -26.85 29.29 -2.17
C ARG A 698 -25.49 29.70 -2.75
N ARG A 699 -25.48 30.24 -3.97
CA ARG A 699 -24.29 30.91 -4.50
C ARG A 699 -23.82 31.94 -3.47
N GLY A 700 -22.50 32.05 -3.29
CA GLY A 700 -21.92 32.99 -2.32
C GLY A 700 -22.49 34.39 -2.52
N GLY A 701 -22.65 35.14 -1.42
CA GLY A 701 -23.14 36.52 -1.49
C GLY A 701 -22.33 37.35 -2.47
N ASP A 702 -22.92 38.42 -2.98
CA ASP A 702 -22.27 39.40 -3.86
C ASP A 702 -20.97 39.96 -3.25
N ALA A 703 -20.27 40.85 -3.97
CA ALA A 703 -19.01 41.42 -3.49
C ALA A 703 -19.14 42.04 -2.08
N ALA A 704 -20.33 42.54 -1.70
CA ALA A 704 -20.60 43.03 -0.35
C ALA A 704 -20.73 41.88 0.65
N GLY A 705 -21.47 40.82 0.35
CA GLY A 705 -21.57 39.60 1.15
C GLY A 705 -20.21 38.90 1.34
N ALA A 706 -19.39 38.83 0.29
CA ALA A 706 -18.04 38.28 0.36
C ALA A 706 -17.06 39.15 1.16
N ARG A 707 -17.25 40.48 1.19
CA ARG A 707 -16.51 41.39 2.08
C ARG A 707 -16.94 41.24 3.52
N TYR A 708 -18.25 41.14 3.78
CA TYR A 708 -18.79 40.90 5.11
C TYR A 708 -18.29 39.57 5.69
N LEU A 709 -18.35 38.49 4.91
CA LEU A 709 -17.83 37.19 5.33
C LEU A 709 -16.31 37.21 5.55
N ARG A 710 -15.54 37.89 4.68
CA ARG A 710 -14.10 38.11 4.91
C ARG A 710 -13.79 38.96 6.14
N ALA A 711 -14.63 39.92 6.48
CA ALA A 711 -14.46 40.71 7.70
C ALA A 711 -14.71 39.86 8.96
N ILE A 712 -15.65 38.90 8.89
CA ILE A 712 -15.86 37.91 9.95
C ILE A 712 -14.69 36.92 10.04
N GLU A 713 -14.16 36.45 8.91
CA GLU A 713 -13.03 35.50 8.87
C GLU A 713 -11.68 36.15 9.18
N GLY A 714 -11.48 37.41 8.81
CA GLY A 714 -10.26 38.19 9.02
C GLY A 714 -10.06 38.68 10.46
N GLY A 715 -11.08 38.58 11.32
CA GLY A 715 -10.96 38.81 12.75
C GLY A 715 -10.34 37.64 13.54
N ARG A 716 -9.83 36.61 12.85
CA ARG A 716 -9.22 35.39 13.43
C ARG A 716 -7.69 35.27 13.21
N GLN A 717 -6.98 36.36 12.92
CA GLN A 717 -5.51 36.36 12.96
C GLN A 717 -4.99 36.87 14.29
#